data_AF-A0A2S6WUK3-F1
#
_entry.id   AF-A0A2S6WUK3-F1
#
_cell.length_a   1.000
_cell.length_b   1.000
_cell.length_c   1.000
_cell.angle_alpha   90.00
_cell.angle_beta   90.00
_cell.angle_gamma   90.00
#
_symmetry.space_group_name_H-M   'P 1'
#
loop_
_entity.id
_entity.type
_entity.pdbx_description
1 polymer ?
#
loop_
_entity_poly.entity_id
_entity_poly.type
_entity_poly.pdbx_seq_one_letter_code
_entity_poly.pdbx_strand_id
1 'polypeptide(L)'
;MPGDAAGHGLRLALDVLADCGVSLSQEELLDALWLARRLTGSPDDLPLQRDTAPAADVVPCTPAVSDRHDPRTAPGSRSGLFGAALPKTRTEPDAVPASPDPEVPQPVTPLQTDEARAMPLRVPEAKALADELLIGRVLRPLKQSRPSTTRYHFDEEATVHALAETGLPDVVLRPAPERWLDLAFVVDDGISMLLWQRLATELHALLRRAGAFRTVRAYGLHTRGDEVFLRGRPFSDDVNRMPTHLVADPTGRTLVLLVSDGVGRAWREGRMHGVLSDWARCGPTAVVHALPPRMWGGSALRAQRWRVTSGRRGAANSELIVTDPVLPPDVMSFRGVPVPVLEPAPAALSAWVRLVSSPAASTTLPLLSAPRSVRPQPADTGLPRLRRFHAAATPEAYRLAAHLAGVAPLSLPVMRLVQAAIPWAGVPHLAEVFLGGLLRPLPTPPGECLLPQHQLFDFDSDIGDVLLNAVPLADVVGTGRTVSARLAQLAGRSPDFPAWLAHPEGKERIPSSTRAFAAIGPRLAARFGVGSLERRMGSVWRPLRAGDRWRIGPYTLHARGVDGGPCEKFLGRDPSGTEVVVLTADREHAAFLATEERALRRMAGRYAPRLLSFNLHDTPPWVAEVPPHSPDGIPAESLATVLDRGDLEADAALELAWHLCEAVDASHRADLIHGNLTATSVRCLGRTVMLTDWFWSSHEGRPGAGTDIAALALLVDALTAFAPEVDLDDLRALLEVCDPDRSDIPITAGQLAEVLSARLGMQGDDGRLITALDRPTRASLIRGPVASCSRIAVLGVPGASGTSTTAALLATVFADERRGRTLVVDADPGRGTLGFRVNRNRGRGMTALALRLDQLSGRRAALDPYLSSMESGADVLTDLLGQPTPPPPEQVKRICDALAQHYDVLITDSHSAELDAGKHAVLSQADQLVLVVESLSNLSAGAQAEWFSRLLGLGYKELLSRSIIVESKGRSPESGIMSRPPELRHLCRAVVAIPYSAYLANAGEADLDRLGDDLREAYYDLTALVAQSFRRP
;
A
#
# COMPACT_ATOMS: atom_id res chain seq x y z
N MET A 1 -33.40 -41.42 -8.22
CA MET A 1 -34.65 -40.64 -8.25
C MET A 1 -35.19 -40.51 -6.83
N PRO A 2 -34.58 -39.63 -6.02
CA PRO A 2 -35.34 -38.60 -5.29
C PRO A 2 -34.62 -37.23 -5.26
N GLY A 3 -33.79 -36.91 -6.27
CA GLY A 3 -32.99 -35.67 -6.33
C GLY A 3 -33.69 -34.47 -6.97
N ASP A 4 -34.66 -34.69 -7.87
CA ASP A 4 -35.24 -33.62 -8.67
C ASP A 4 -36.25 -32.73 -7.92
N ALA A 5 -36.89 -33.24 -6.87
CA ALA A 5 -37.88 -32.45 -6.11
C ALA A 5 -37.23 -31.38 -5.22
N ALA A 6 -36.03 -31.64 -4.70
CA ALA A 6 -35.30 -30.69 -3.85
C ALA A 6 -34.65 -29.56 -4.66
N GLY A 7 -34.14 -29.87 -5.86
CA GLY A 7 -33.57 -28.88 -6.76
C GLY A 7 -34.62 -27.90 -7.30
N HIS A 8 -35.85 -28.37 -7.52
CA HIS A 8 -36.91 -27.51 -8.04
C HIS A 8 -37.41 -26.50 -7.00
N GLY A 9 -37.56 -26.92 -5.74
CA GLY A 9 -37.97 -26.03 -4.63
C GLY A 9 -36.94 -24.95 -4.32
N LEU A 10 -35.64 -25.28 -4.39
CA LEU A 10 -34.57 -24.30 -4.17
C LEU A 10 -34.55 -23.22 -5.27
N ARG A 11 -34.74 -23.64 -6.52
CA ARG A 11 -34.75 -22.73 -7.67
C ARG A 11 -35.92 -21.74 -7.60
N LEU A 12 -37.10 -22.24 -7.21
CA LEU A 12 -38.30 -21.42 -7.06
C LEU A 12 -38.16 -20.40 -5.91
N ALA A 13 -37.47 -20.74 -4.82
CA ALA A 13 -37.19 -19.82 -3.71
C ALA A 13 -36.16 -18.74 -4.11
N LEU A 14 -35.16 -19.09 -4.92
CA LEU A 14 -34.17 -18.14 -5.43
C LEU A 14 -34.78 -17.16 -6.42
N ASP A 15 -35.67 -17.63 -7.30
CA ASP A 15 -36.38 -16.78 -8.26
C ASP A 15 -37.28 -15.76 -7.54
N VAL A 16 -37.98 -16.16 -6.48
CA VAL A 16 -38.81 -15.24 -5.64
C VAL A 16 -37.97 -14.19 -4.91
N LEU A 17 -36.78 -14.55 -4.44
CA LEU A 17 -35.87 -13.59 -3.78
C LEU A 17 -35.26 -12.61 -4.78
N ALA A 18 -34.91 -13.09 -5.97
CA ALA A 18 -34.44 -12.25 -7.07
C ALA A 18 -35.51 -11.24 -7.53
N ASP A 19 -36.77 -11.68 -7.63
CA ASP A 19 -37.91 -10.81 -7.97
C ASP A 19 -38.19 -9.75 -6.88
N CYS A 20 -37.84 -10.03 -5.63
CA CYS A 20 -37.86 -9.06 -4.52
C CYS A 20 -36.62 -8.13 -4.48
N GLY A 21 -35.73 -8.22 -5.47
CA GLY A 21 -34.51 -7.40 -5.57
C GLY A 21 -33.37 -7.85 -4.64
N VAL A 22 -33.45 -9.07 -4.11
CA VAL A 22 -32.43 -9.66 -3.23
C VAL A 22 -31.70 -10.76 -3.98
N SER A 23 -30.53 -10.44 -4.54
CA SER A 23 -29.62 -11.44 -5.13
C SER A 23 -28.69 -12.00 -4.05
N LEU A 24 -28.82 -13.28 -3.70
CA LEU A 24 -27.92 -13.94 -2.76
C LEU A 24 -26.67 -14.47 -3.47
N SER A 25 -25.50 -14.21 -2.89
CA SER A 25 -24.24 -14.84 -3.31
C SER A 25 -24.21 -16.35 -2.99
N GLN A 26 -23.27 -17.10 -3.60
CA GLN A 26 -23.13 -18.54 -3.32
C GLN A 26 -22.84 -18.83 -1.84
N GLU A 27 -22.09 -17.98 -1.15
CA GLU A 27 -21.82 -18.14 0.29
C GLU A 27 -23.05 -17.82 1.13
N GLU A 28 -23.78 -16.74 0.83
CA GLU A 28 -25.03 -16.40 1.55
C GLU A 28 -26.12 -17.47 1.35
N LEU A 29 -26.16 -18.10 0.17
CA LEU A 29 -27.04 -19.24 -0.09
C LEU A 29 -26.66 -20.45 0.76
N LEU A 30 -25.36 -20.75 0.88
CA LEU A 30 -24.87 -21.84 1.73
C LEU A 30 -25.14 -21.57 3.21
N ASP A 31 -24.95 -20.33 3.67
CA ASP A 31 -25.24 -19.90 5.03
C ASP A 31 -26.74 -19.95 5.34
N ALA A 32 -27.59 -19.50 4.41
CA ALA A 32 -29.04 -19.59 4.55
C ALA A 32 -29.53 -21.05 4.63
N LEU A 33 -28.98 -21.94 3.80
CA LEU A 33 -29.29 -23.38 3.83
C LEU A 33 -28.75 -24.05 5.10
N TRP A 34 -27.58 -23.61 5.58
CA TRP A 34 -27.00 -24.09 6.82
C TRP A 34 -27.83 -23.65 8.05
N LEU A 35 -28.30 -22.39 8.06
CA LEU A 35 -29.20 -21.84 9.07
C LEU A 35 -30.56 -22.55 9.05
N ALA A 36 -31.16 -22.74 7.87
CA ALA A 36 -32.42 -23.46 7.71
C ALA A 36 -32.34 -24.90 8.25
N ARG A 37 -31.18 -25.55 8.12
CA ARG A 37 -30.95 -26.90 8.65
C ARG A 37 -30.75 -26.95 10.17
N ARG A 38 -30.42 -25.81 10.80
CA ARG A 38 -30.19 -25.67 12.25
C ARG A 38 -31.36 -25.02 12.99
N LEU A 39 -32.24 -24.32 12.29
CA LEU A 39 -33.50 -23.81 12.80
C LEU A 39 -34.54 -24.93 12.83
N THR A 40 -34.40 -25.86 13.78
CA THR A 40 -35.44 -26.86 14.06
C THR A 40 -36.52 -26.22 14.93
N GLY A 41 -37.42 -25.47 14.31
CA GLY A 41 -38.65 -24.93 14.92
C GLY A 41 -39.88 -25.37 14.13
N SER A 42 -41.02 -25.55 14.80
CA SER A 42 -42.30 -25.84 14.16
C SER A 42 -42.66 -24.70 13.19
N PRO A 43 -43.33 -24.96 12.04
CA PRO A 43 -43.66 -23.94 11.03
C PRO A 43 -44.44 -22.72 11.56
N ASP A 44 -45.07 -22.85 12.74
CA ASP A 44 -45.89 -21.81 13.37
C ASP A 44 -45.10 -20.76 14.16
N ASP A 45 -43.79 -20.95 14.40
CA ASP A 45 -42.95 -20.04 15.21
C ASP A 45 -42.13 -19.03 14.38
N LEU A 46 -42.39 -18.90 13.07
CA LEU A 46 -41.70 -17.94 12.20
C LEU A 46 -42.41 -16.55 12.21
N PRO A 47 -41.66 -15.44 12.39
CA PRO A 47 -42.23 -14.11 12.66
C PRO A 47 -42.91 -13.41 11.47
N LEU A 48 -43.04 -14.07 10.32
CA LEU A 48 -43.51 -13.46 9.05
C LEU A 48 -44.95 -13.84 8.64
N GLN A 49 -45.71 -14.52 9.50
CA GLN A 49 -47.12 -14.88 9.22
C GLN A 49 -48.16 -13.87 9.75
N ARG A 50 -47.85 -12.57 9.71
CA ARG A 50 -48.85 -11.51 9.89
C ARG A 50 -48.77 -10.55 8.71
N ASP A 51 -49.37 -10.96 7.59
CA ASP A 51 -50.11 -10.10 6.65
C ASP A 51 -50.26 -10.80 5.29
N THR A 52 -51.13 -11.81 5.22
CA THR A 52 -51.69 -12.27 3.96
C THR A 52 -53.17 -12.60 4.15
N ALA A 53 -54.00 -11.57 4.03
CA ALA A 53 -55.40 -11.73 3.63
C ALA A 53 -55.47 -11.70 2.09
N PRO A 54 -56.32 -12.51 1.43
CA PRO A 54 -56.31 -12.66 -0.02
C PRO A 54 -56.90 -11.45 -0.74
N ALA A 55 -56.26 -11.06 -1.83
CA ALA A 55 -56.64 -9.97 -2.72
C ALA A 55 -57.94 -10.28 -3.48
N ALA A 56 -58.83 -9.28 -3.58
CA ALA A 56 -59.92 -9.27 -4.54
C ALA A 56 -59.60 -8.27 -5.66
N ASP A 57 -59.58 -8.80 -6.89
CA ASP A 57 -59.71 -8.20 -8.23
C ASP A 57 -59.28 -6.74 -8.46
N VAL A 58 -58.21 -6.58 -9.24
CA VAL A 58 -57.85 -5.34 -9.93
C VAL A 58 -58.39 -5.41 -11.37
N VAL A 59 -59.28 -4.48 -11.72
CA VAL A 59 -59.57 -4.12 -13.11
C VAL A 59 -58.74 -2.87 -13.47
N PRO A 60 -58.03 -2.83 -14.60
CA PRO A 60 -57.17 -1.70 -14.94
C PRO A 60 -57.93 -0.64 -15.73
N CYS A 61 -57.80 0.64 -15.35
CA CYS A 61 -58.08 1.77 -16.22
C CYS A 61 -57.15 2.95 -15.92
N THR A 62 -56.48 3.42 -16.97
CA THR A 62 -55.65 4.62 -17.06
C THR A 62 -56.52 5.84 -17.47
N PRO A 63 -55.99 7.07 -17.60
CA PRO A 63 -56.18 8.19 -16.66
C PRO A 63 -57.02 9.36 -17.23
N ALA A 64 -57.52 10.28 -16.37
CA ALA A 64 -57.69 11.73 -16.70
C ALA A 64 -58.24 12.58 -15.52
N VAL A 65 -57.44 13.58 -15.12
CA VAL A 65 -57.70 15.03 -15.00
C VAL A 65 -59.07 15.59 -14.49
N SER A 66 -58.90 16.46 -13.48
CA SER A 66 -59.61 17.71 -13.08
C SER A 66 -60.86 17.73 -12.20
N ASP A 67 -60.69 18.55 -11.14
CA ASP A 67 -61.51 19.70 -10.72
C ASP A 67 -62.78 19.51 -9.87
N ARG A 68 -62.61 20.00 -8.63
CA ARG A 68 -63.37 21.07 -7.95
C ARG A 68 -64.75 20.80 -7.31
N HIS A 69 -64.75 21.26 -6.04
CA HIS A 69 -65.78 21.99 -5.31
C HIS A 69 -66.93 21.21 -4.64
N ASP A 70 -66.79 21.08 -3.30
CA ASP A 70 -67.64 21.67 -2.22
C ASP A 70 -69.14 21.91 -2.55
N PRO A 71 -70.12 21.74 -1.62
CA PRO A 71 -70.00 22.25 -0.25
C PRO A 71 -70.81 21.59 0.90
N ARG A 72 -70.61 22.15 2.11
CA ARG A 72 -71.62 22.42 3.18
C ARG A 72 -72.06 21.25 4.10
N THR A 73 -72.27 21.36 5.43
CA THR A 73 -72.18 22.42 6.46
C THR A 73 -72.27 21.77 7.87
N ALA A 74 -71.78 22.49 8.90
CA ALA A 74 -71.76 22.16 10.34
C ALA A 74 -73.13 22.12 11.07
N PRO A 75 -73.19 21.89 12.41
CA PRO A 75 -72.93 22.92 13.46
C PRO A 75 -72.06 22.39 14.64
N GLY A 76 -71.29 23.12 15.47
CA GLY A 76 -71.39 24.47 16.07
C GLY A 76 -71.72 24.32 17.58
N SER A 77 -71.19 25.02 18.60
CA SER A 77 -70.23 26.13 18.80
C SER A 77 -70.18 26.44 20.33
N ARG A 78 -69.10 26.95 20.98
CA ARG A 78 -68.87 28.35 21.47
C ARG A 78 -68.05 28.31 22.78
N SER A 79 -67.17 29.21 23.24
CA SER A 79 -66.74 30.63 22.99
C SER A 79 -65.33 30.81 23.64
N GLY A 80 -64.46 31.81 23.45
CA GLY A 80 -64.36 33.08 22.69
C GLY A 80 -62.90 33.62 22.87
N LEU A 81 -62.20 34.10 21.82
CA LEU A 81 -62.00 35.49 21.34
C LEU A 81 -61.29 36.48 22.30
N PHE A 82 -60.06 36.89 21.93
CA PHE A 82 -59.69 38.26 21.50
C PHE A 82 -58.28 38.26 20.87
N GLY A 83 -58.10 38.98 19.76
CA GLY A 83 -56.82 39.18 19.08
C GLY A 83 -56.70 40.60 18.50
N ALA A 84 -55.48 41.00 18.14
CA ALA A 84 -55.11 42.08 17.19
C ALA A 84 -53.58 41.98 16.99
N ALA A 85 -53.04 41.59 15.83
CA ALA A 85 -52.87 42.32 14.57
C ALA A 85 -51.88 43.50 14.67
N LEU A 86 -50.73 43.37 13.98
CA LEU A 86 -49.79 44.47 13.67
C LEU A 86 -49.54 44.54 12.15
N PRO A 87 -49.28 45.74 11.58
CA PRO A 87 -49.51 46.04 10.16
C PRO A 87 -48.23 46.13 9.31
N LYS A 88 -48.42 46.11 7.98
CA LYS A 88 -47.46 46.50 6.93
C LYS A 88 -47.40 48.03 6.80
N THR A 89 -46.25 48.64 6.48
CA THR A 89 -46.00 49.51 5.29
C THR A 89 -44.70 50.36 5.35
N ARG A 90 -44.10 50.56 4.14
CA ARG A 90 -43.34 51.72 3.61
C ARG A 90 -41.91 51.95 4.16
N THR A 91 -40.88 52.35 3.39
CA THR A 91 -40.79 53.08 2.12
C THR A 91 -39.36 52.91 1.54
N GLU A 92 -39.22 52.76 0.22
CA GLU A 92 -38.02 53.19 -0.52
C GLU A 92 -38.02 54.72 -0.67
N PRO A 93 -36.89 55.34 -1.03
CA PRO A 93 -36.90 56.43 -1.99
C PRO A 93 -36.11 56.09 -3.26
N ASP A 94 -36.72 56.46 -4.39
CA ASP A 94 -36.26 56.37 -5.77
C ASP A 94 -34.87 56.97 -6.03
N ALA A 95 -34.06 56.28 -6.86
CA ALA A 95 -33.20 56.91 -7.86
C ALA A 95 -32.73 55.89 -8.92
N VAL A 96 -33.16 56.07 -10.17
CA VAL A 96 -32.60 55.47 -11.41
C VAL A 96 -32.68 56.59 -12.49
N PRO A 97 -31.82 56.72 -13.52
CA PRO A 97 -30.53 56.05 -13.83
C PRO A 97 -29.37 57.05 -14.08
N ALA A 98 -28.12 56.59 -13.98
CA ALA A 98 -27.02 57.18 -14.76
C ALA A 98 -26.31 56.04 -15.50
N SER A 99 -26.33 56.11 -16.83
CA SER A 99 -25.59 55.23 -17.72
C SER A 99 -24.09 55.33 -17.46
N PRO A 100 -23.33 54.21 -17.44
CA PRO A 100 -21.88 54.25 -17.40
C PRO A 100 -21.30 54.47 -18.81
N ASP A 101 -20.32 55.36 -18.89
CA ASP A 101 -19.40 55.49 -20.02
C ASP A 101 -18.58 54.19 -20.23
N PRO A 102 -18.06 53.93 -21.44
CA PRO A 102 -17.41 52.67 -21.78
C PRO A 102 -16.02 52.57 -21.11
N GLU A 103 -15.90 51.62 -20.17
CA GLU A 103 -14.64 51.27 -19.53
C GLU A 103 -13.75 50.40 -20.42
N VAL A 104 -12.47 50.75 -20.40
CA VAL A 104 -11.32 50.10 -21.03
C VAL A 104 -11.20 48.64 -20.57
N PRO A 105 -10.86 47.66 -21.44
CA PRO A 105 -10.77 46.26 -21.02
C PRO A 105 -9.60 46.06 -20.05
N GLN A 106 -9.91 45.74 -18.80
CA GLN A 106 -8.92 45.24 -17.83
C GLN A 106 -8.75 43.72 -17.97
N PRO A 107 -7.55 43.19 -17.66
CA PRO A 107 -7.20 41.80 -17.90
C PRO A 107 -7.99 40.83 -17.02
N VAL A 108 -8.31 39.70 -17.62
CA VAL A 108 -9.11 38.60 -17.10
C VAL A 108 -8.59 38.12 -15.73
N THR A 109 -9.41 38.26 -14.70
CA THR A 109 -9.22 37.68 -13.36
C THR A 109 -9.39 36.14 -13.43
N PRO A 110 -8.66 35.35 -12.64
CA PRO A 110 -8.74 33.88 -12.69
C PRO A 110 -10.13 33.39 -12.28
N LEU A 111 -10.55 32.27 -12.89
CA LEU A 111 -11.79 31.53 -12.63
C LEU A 111 -12.24 31.61 -11.16
N GLN A 112 -13.47 32.11 -10.94
CA GLN A 112 -14.21 31.86 -9.70
C GLN A 112 -14.40 30.35 -9.54
N THR A 113 -13.75 29.76 -8.54
CA THR A 113 -14.02 28.39 -8.11
C THR A 113 -15.37 28.33 -7.42
N ASP A 114 -16.29 27.56 -7.97
CA ASP A 114 -17.63 27.30 -7.45
C ASP A 114 -17.59 26.84 -5.98
N GLU A 115 -18.43 27.41 -5.12
CA GLU A 115 -18.56 27.01 -3.70
C GLU A 115 -19.09 25.57 -3.60
N ALA A 116 -18.22 24.62 -3.28
CA ALA A 116 -18.61 23.21 -3.16
C ALA A 116 -19.51 22.98 -1.94
N ARG A 117 -20.66 22.33 -2.17
CA ARG A 117 -21.58 21.83 -1.12
C ARG A 117 -21.01 20.56 -0.47
N ALA A 118 -21.25 20.39 0.82
CA ALA A 118 -20.76 19.27 1.62
C ALA A 118 -21.80 18.65 2.56
N MET A 119 -21.50 17.40 2.93
CA MET A 119 -22.20 16.62 3.93
C MET A 119 -21.26 16.24 5.09
N PRO A 120 -21.69 16.36 6.37
CA PRO A 120 -20.91 15.93 7.52
C PRO A 120 -20.83 14.40 7.64
N LEU A 121 -19.74 13.88 8.21
CA LEU A 121 -19.43 12.45 8.30
C LEU A 121 -18.98 12.01 9.70
N ARG A 122 -19.62 10.96 10.24
CA ARG A 122 -19.23 10.37 11.54
C ARG A 122 -18.34 9.14 11.36
N VAL A 123 -17.21 9.13 12.05
CA VAL A 123 -16.29 7.99 12.09
C VAL A 123 -16.66 7.05 13.25
N PRO A 124 -16.90 5.75 13.00
CA PRO A 124 -17.13 4.79 14.08
C PRO A 124 -15.83 4.59 14.86
N GLU A 125 -15.78 5.08 16.10
CA GLU A 125 -14.64 4.82 16.99
C GLU A 125 -14.96 3.69 17.97
N ALA A 126 -13.93 2.96 18.39
CA ALA A 126 -14.04 2.00 19.49
C ALA A 126 -14.38 2.69 20.81
N LYS A 127 -14.94 1.94 21.77
CA LYS A 127 -15.18 2.46 23.13
C LYS A 127 -13.87 2.93 23.77
N ALA A 128 -13.90 4.10 24.42
CA ALA A 128 -12.73 4.63 25.11
C ALA A 128 -12.55 3.97 26.50
N LEU A 129 -13.65 3.55 27.12
CA LEU A 129 -13.67 2.78 28.37
C LEU A 129 -13.91 1.30 28.09
N ALA A 130 -12.87 0.48 28.24
CA ALA A 130 -12.97 -0.97 28.05
C ALA A 130 -13.84 -1.65 29.14
N ASP A 131 -13.71 -1.23 30.40
CA ASP A 131 -14.25 -1.93 31.58
C ASP A 131 -15.45 -1.23 32.24
N GLU A 132 -16.40 -0.71 31.45
CA GLU A 132 -17.56 0.05 31.97
C GLU A 132 -18.31 -0.67 33.11
N LEU A 133 -18.51 -2.00 32.98
CA LEU A 133 -19.21 -2.80 33.98
C LEU A 133 -18.45 -2.89 35.31
N LEU A 134 -17.13 -3.06 35.26
CA LEU A 134 -16.29 -3.12 36.47
C LEU A 134 -16.22 -1.75 37.13
N ILE A 135 -16.06 -0.68 36.36
CA ILE A 135 -16.07 0.70 36.86
C ILE A 135 -17.42 1.02 37.52
N GLY A 136 -18.55 0.61 36.90
CA GLY A 136 -19.87 0.75 37.50
C GLY A 136 -20.04 -0.01 38.82
N ARG A 137 -19.43 -1.20 38.96
CA ARG A 137 -19.40 -1.95 40.22
C ARG A 137 -18.56 -1.26 41.29
N VAL A 138 -17.42 -0.68 40.91
CA VAL A 138 -16.51 0.06 41.79
C VAL A 138 -17.18 1.26 42.44
N LEU A 139 -18.15 1.91 41.79
CA LEU A 139 -18.87 3.07 42.32
C LEU A 139 -19.96 2.72 43.36
N ARG A 140 -20.31 1.43 43.53
CA ARG A 140 -21.38 1.00 44.46
C ARG A 140 -21.21 1.48 45.91
N PRO A 141 -20.00 1.51 46.52
CA PRO A 141 -19.82 2.00 47.88
C PRO A 141 -20.21 3.47 48.09
N LEU A 142 -20.32 4.27 47.02
CA LEU A 142 -20.79 5.66 47.09
C LEU A 142 -22.32 5.77 47.14
N LYS A 143 -23.09 4.70 46.86
CA LYS A 143 -24.56 4.65 46.91
C LYS A 143 -25.12 4.66 48.34
N GLN A 144 -24.56 5.48 49.21
CA GLN A 144 -25.07 5.67 50.56
C GLN A 144 -26.21 6.68 50.53
N SER A 145 -27.15 6.52 51.46
CA SER A 145 -28.29 7.41 51.62
C SER A 145 -28.17 8.17 52.94
N ARG A 146 -28.70 9.39 52.96
CA ARG A 146 -28.88 10.20 54.17
C ARG A 146 -30.31 10.72 54.24
N PRO A 147 -30.81 11.07 55.44
CA PRO A 147 -32.04 11.84 55.59
C PRO A 147 -31.94 13.18 54.85
N SER A 148 -32.91 13.50 53.99
CA SER A 148 -33.00 14.82 53.36
C SER A 148 -33.41 15.88 54.38
N THR A 149 -32.90 17.10 54.24
CA THR A 149 -33.25 18.23 55.12
C THR A 149 -34.39 19.07 54.57
N THR A 150 -34.78 18.85 53.30
CA THR A 150 -35.79 19.66 52.61
C THR A 150 -36.93 18.82 52.05
N ARG A 151 -36.75 17.51 51.88
CA ARG A 151 -37.78 16.59 51.39
C ARG A 151 -38.21 15.63 52.50
N TYR A 152 -39.51 15.59 52.75
CA TYR A 152 -40.13 14.72 53.73
C TYR A 152 -41.20 13.86 53.05
N HIS A 153 -41.33 12.62 53.50
CA HIS A 153 -42.40 11.71 53.10
C HIS A 153 -43.39 11.57 54.26
N PHE A 154 -44.66 11.41 53.89
CA PHE A 154 -45.71 11.02 54.82
C PHE A 154 -45.39 9.65 55.42
N ASP A 155 -45.29 9.55 56.74
CA ASP A 155 -45.19 8.27 57.43
C ASP A 155 -46.60 7.85 57.87
N GLU A 156 -47.24 7.07 57.00
CA GLU A 156 -48.63 6.65 57.18
C GLU A 156 -48.81 5.88 58.48
N GLU A 157 -47.93 4.91 58.77
CA GLU A 157 -48.02 4.08 59.97
C GLU A 157 -47.82 4.90 61.24
N ALA A 158 -46.81 5.78 61.28
CA ALA A 158 -46.58 6.65 62.42
C ALA A 158 -47.70 7.69 62.61
N THR A 159 -48.29 8.18 61.52
CA THR A 159 -49.44 9.10 61.55
C THR A 159 -50.69 8.39 62.11
N VAL A 160 -50.97 7.17 61.65
CA VAL A 160 -52.10 6.37 62.14
C VAL A 160 -51.91 6.04 63.63
N HIS A 161 -50.69 5.70 64.04
CA HIS A 161 -50.38 5.41 65.44
C HIS A 161 -50.54 6.66 66.33
N ALA A 162 -49.99 7.81 65.92
CA ALA A 162 -50.14 9.06 66.65
C ALA A 162 -51.61 9.51 66.75
N LEU A 163 -52.39 9.34 65.68
CA LEU A 163 -53.83 9.61 65.67
C LEU A 163 -54.58 8.67 66.63
N ALA A 164 -54.22 7.38 66.66
CA ALA A 164 -54.84 6.40 67.55
C ALA A 164 -54.56 6.67 69.03
N GLU A 165 -53.36 7.15 69.37
CA GLU A 165 -52.98 7.46 70.76
C GLU A 165 -53.51 8.82 71.24
N THR A 166 -53.50 9.84 70.38
CA THR A 166 -53.80 11.24 70.78
C THR A 166 -55.22 11.68 70.43
N GLY A 167 -55.89 11.00 69.49
CA GLY A 167 -57.18 11.41 68.94
C GLY A 167 -57.14 12.62 68.02
N LEU A 168 -55.94 13.16 67.71
CA LEU A 168 -55.73 14.33 66.85
C LEU A 168 -55.15 13.89 65.49
N PRO A 169 -55.64 14.46 64.35
CA PRO A 169 -55.15 14.12 63.01
C PRO A 169 -53.84 14.85 62.67
N ASP A 170 -52.80 14.63 63.46
CA ASP A 170 -51.47 15.19 63.23
C ASP A 170 -50.64 14.30 62.30
N VAL A 171 -50.18 14.89 61.19
CA VAL A 171 -49.39 14.20 60.17
C VAL A 171 -47.94 14.06 60.61
N VAL A 172 -47.47 12.81 60.74
CA VAL A 172 -46.07 12.50 61.02
C VAL A 172 -45.28 12.42 59.72
N LEU A 173 -44.27 13.27 59.60
CA LEU A 173 -43.39 13.34 58.44
C LEU A 173 -42.03 12.73 58.76
N ARG A 174 -41.53 11.85 57.88
CA ARG A 174 -40.16 11.34 57.94
C ARG A 174 -39.30 11.92 56.82
N PRO A 175 -38.02 12.27 57.07
CA PRO A 175 -37.11 12.70 56.01
C PRO A 175 -37.02 11.67 54.88
N ALA A 176 -37.14 12.12 53.63
CA ALA A 176 -36.93 11.27 52.47
C ALA A 176 -35.44 10.85 52.38
N PRO A 177 -35.10 9.59 52.04
CA PRO A 177 -33.73 9.21 51.79
C PRO A 177 -33.21 9.86 50.50
N GLU A 178 -32.09 10.57 50.56
CA GLU A 178 -31.39 11.11 49.40
C GLU A 178 -29.93 10.65 49.35
N ARG A 179 -29.29 10.73 48.18
CA ARG A 179 -27.85 10.47 48.09
C ARG A 179 -27.07 11.54 48.86
N TRP A 180 -26.04 11.09 49.55
CA TRP A 180 -25.26 11.93 50.45
C TRP A 180 -24.27 12.89 49.76
N LEU A 181 -23.92 12.63 48.49
CA LEU A 181 -22.98 13.44 47.69
C LEU A 181 -23.60 13.97 46.39
N ASP A 182 -23.20 15.18 46.01
CA ASP A 182 -23.31 15.73 44.65
C ASP A 182 -21.99 15.54 43.90
N LEU A 183 -22.04 15.51 42.56
CA LEU A 183 -20.85 15.40 41.71
C LEU A 183 -20.72 16.62 40.79
N ALA A 184 -19.63 17.35 40.93
CA ALA A 184 -19.13 18.29 39.93
C ALA A 184 -18.10 17.56 39.04
N PHE A 185 -18.54 17.20 37.84
CA PHE A 185 -17.70 16.57 36.82
C PHE A 185 -17.11 17.66 35.91
N VAL A 186 -15.82 17.94 36.07
CA VAL A 186 -15.15 19.02 35.34
C VAL A 186 -14.29 18.40 34.24
N VAL A 187 -14.34 18.94 33.03
CA VAL A 187 -13.52 18.47 31.90
C VAL A 187 -12.66 19.62 31.42
N ASP A 188 -11.36 19.40 31.31
CA ASP A 188 -10.44 20.35 30.70
C ASP A 188 -10.77 20.52 29.21
N ASP A 189 -10.98 21.76 28.78
CA ASP A 189 -11.29 22.14 27.40
C ASP A 189 -10.00 22.54 26.63
N GLY A 190 -8.84 21.96 26.95
CA GLY A 190 -7.61 22.06 26.15
C GLY A 190 -7.79 21.55 24.71
N ILE A 191 -6.92 21.94 23.76
CA ILE A 191 -7.03 21.43 22.36
C ILE A 191 -6.76 19.93 22.32
N SER A 192 -5.72 19.50 23.04
CA SER A 192 -5.36 18.09 23.20
C SER A 192 -6.45 17.25 23.88
N MET A 193 -7.34 17.87 24.67
CA MET A 193 -8.49 17.19 25.28
C MET A 193 -9.57 16.76 24.28
N LEU A 194 -9.52 17.24 23.05
CA LEU A 194 -10.36 16.74 21.96
C LEU A 194 -10.02 15.27 21.62
N LEU A 195 -8.80 14.79 21.88
CA LEU A 195 -8.45 13.36 21.78
C LEU A 195 -9.19 12.51 22.84
N TRP A 196 -9.61 13.13 23.93
CA TRP A 196 -10.17 12.47 25.11
C TRP A 196 -11.65 12.80 25.35
N GLN A 197 -12.29 13.52 24.42
CA GLN A 197 -13.71 13.90 24.52
C GLN A 197 -14.63 12.69 24.69
N ARG A 198 -14.36 11.60 23.96
CA ARG A 198 -15.13 10.35 24.09
C ARG A 198 -14.96 9.71 25.46
N LEU A 199 -13.73 9.64 25.99
CA LEU A 199 -13.45 9.16 27.35
C LEU A 199 -14.24 9.98 28.38
N ALA A 200 -14.20 11.32 28.28
CA ALA A 200 -14.93 12.20 29.19
C ALA A 200 -16.46 11.99 29.10
N THR A 201 -16.99 11.81 27.88
CA THR A 201 -18.42 11.61 27.64
C THR A 201 -18.89 10.26 28.17
N GLU A 202 -18.17 9.17 27.88
CA GLU A 202 -18.47 7.83 28.35
C GLU A 202 -18.36 7.75 29.89
N LEU A 203 -17.33 8.38 30.49
CA LEU A 203 -17.18 8.44 31.94
C LEU A 203 -18.32 9.23 32.60
N HIS A 204 -18.70 10.37 32.03
CA HIS A 204 -19.84 11.16 32.53
C HIS A 204 -21.15 10.35 32.47
N ALA A 205 -21.40 9.68 31.34
CA ALA A 205 -22.58 8.83 31.17
C ALA A 205 -22.58 7.66 32.16
N LEU A 206 -21.42 7.05 32.42
CA LEU A 206 -21.26 6.01 33.43
C LEU A 206 -21.57 6.53 34.83
N LEU A 207 -21.00 7.69 35.23
CA LEU A 207 -21.23 8.30 36.54
C LEU A 207 -22.70 8.69 36.76
N ARG A 208 -23.40 9.14 35.72
CA ARG A 208 -24.86 9.37 35.74
C ARG A 208 -25.64 8.07 35.92
N ARG A 209 -25.37 7.05 35.09
CA ARG A 209 -26.05 5.74 35.14
C ARG A 209 -25.76 4.99 36.44
N ALA A 210 -24.63 5.25 37.08
CA ALA A 210 -24.30 4.64 38.36
C ALA A 210 -25.32 4.98 39.45
N GLY A 211 -25.92 6.19 39.45
CA GLY A 211 -26.92 6.58 40.45
C GLY A 211 -26.38 6.69 41.88
N ALA A 212 -25.06 6.93 42.01
CA ALA A 212 -24.37 7.11 43.29
C ALA A 212 -24.51 8.51 43.89
N PHE A 213 -24.82 9.50 43.06
CA PHE A 213 -24.86 10.92 43.42
C PHE A 213 -26.29 11.46 43.38
N ARG A 214 -26.55 12.50 44.17
CA ARG A 214 -27.85 13.20 44.21
C ARG A 214 -28.06 14.00 42.94
N THR A 215 -27.04 14.76 42.55
CA THR A 215 -26.97 15.47 41.27
C THR A 215 -25.60 15.25 40.62
N VAL A 216 -25.57 15.23 39.29
CA VAL A 216 -24.33 15.15 38.50
C VAL A 216 -24.34 16.31 37.51
N ARG A 217 -23.44 17.28 37.70
CA ARG A 217 -23.29 18.46 36.84
C ARG A 217 -21.96 18.39 36.09
N ALA A 218 -22.00 18.62 34.78
CA ALA A 218 -20.79 18.68 33.95
C ALA A 218 -20.40 20.14 33.67
N TYR A 219 -19.11 20.45 33.78
CA TYR A 219 -18.55 21.76 33.46
C TYR A 219 -17.36 21.63 32.52
N GLY A 220 -17.22 22.56 31.58
CA GLY A 220 -16.00 22.74 30.80
C GLY A 220 -15.01 23.63 31.56
N LEU A 221 -13.72 23.37 31.49
CA LEU A 221 -12.67 24.14 32.17
C LEU A 221 -11.72 24.71 31.13
N HIS A 222 -11.71 26.04 31.00
CA HIS A 222 -10.83 26.72 30.06
C HIS A 222 -9.42 26.87 30.64
N THR A 223 -8.43 26.24 29.99
CA THR A 223 -7.01 26.25 30.43
C THR A 223 -6.04 26.82 29.39
N ARG A 224 -6.55 27.33 28.25
CA ARG A 224 -5.76 27.80 27.10
C ARG A 224 -5.25 29.24 27.27
N GLY A 225 -6.08 30.13 27.83
CA GLY A 225 -5.78 31.55 28.00
C GLY A 225 -5.03 31.90 29.29
N ASP A 226 -4.88 33.20 29.51
CA ASP A 226 -4.24 33.77 30.72
C ASP A 226 -5.13 33.65 31.97
N GLU A 227 -6.44 33.47 31.78
CA GLU A 227 -7.41 33.24 32.86
C GLU A 227 -7.95 31.80 32.86
N VAL A 228 -8.27 31.28 34.05
CA VAL A 228 -8.92 29.98 34.24
C VAL A 228 -10.36 30.21 34.68
N PHE A 229 -11.31 29.63 33.95
CA PHE A 229 -12.74 29.75 34.27
C PHE A 229 -13.52 28.50 33.82
N LEU A 230 -14.72 28.34 34.38
CA LEU A 230 -15.64 27.26 34.06
C LEU A 230 -16.64 27.70 32.96
N ARG A 231 -17.14 26.73 32.21
CA ARG A 231 -18.24 26.86 31.23
C ARG A 231 -19.38 25.92 31.60
N GLY A 232 -20.60 26.29 31.20
CA GLY A 232 -21.80 25.52 31.51
C GLY A 232 -21.83 24.10 30.93
N ARG A 233 -21.03 23.83 29.88
CA ARG A 233 -20.84 22.50 29.29
C ARG A 233 -19.40 22.34 28.80
N PRO A 234 -18.83 21.11 28.83
CA PRO A 234 -17.56 20.80 28.20
C PRO A 234 -17.59 21.06 26.69
N PHE A 235 -16.46 21.52 26.13
CA PHE A 235 -16.24 21.75 24.70
C PHE A 235 -17.27 22.67 24.00
N SER A 236 -18.04 23.47 24.74
CA SER A 236 -18.97 24.43 24.14
C SER A 236 -18.30 25.77 23.90
N ASP A 237 -18.69 26.46 22.82
CA ASP A 237 -18.32 27.86 22.55
C ASP A 237 -19.19 28.86 23.34
N ASP A 238 -19.79 28.42 24.44
CA ASP A 238 -20.64 29.27 25.27
C ASP A 238 -19.83 30.45 25.82
N VAL A 239 -20.38 31.66 25.65
CA VAL A 239 -19.80 32.91 26.12
C VAL A 239 -19.94 33.04 27.65
N ASN A 240 -20.82 32.23 28.26
CA ASN A 240 -21.11 32.30 29.69
C ASN A 240 -19.95 31.75 30.55
N ARG A 241 -19.06 32.67 30.97
CA ARG A 241 -17.92 32.38 31.84
C ARG A 241 -18.37 32.30 33.31
N MET A 242 -18.06 31.20 33.98
CA MET A 242 -18.36 30.97 35.39
C MET A 242 -17.06 30.93 36.21
N PRO A 243 -17.07 31.44 37.46
CA PRO A 243 -15.89 31.39 38.31
C PRO A 243 -15.59 29.97 38.80
N THR A 244 -14.31 29.65 39.02
CA THR A 244 -13.87 28.31 39.43
C THR A 244 -14.34 27.91 40.83
N HIS A 245 -14.60 28.85 41.74
CA HIS A 245 -15.09 28.56 43.09
C HIS A 245 -16.53 28.03 43.12
N LEU A 246 -17.27 28.07 42.00
CA LEU A 246 -18.65 27.56 41.93
C LEU A 246 -18.77 26.07 42.31
N VAL A 247 -17.71 25.29 42.08
CA VAL A 247 -17.67 23.86 42.44
C VAL A 247 -17.10 23.60 43.84
N ALA A 248 -16.60 24.63 44.52
CA ALA A 248 -16.11 24.54 45.88
C ALA A 248 -17.28 24.66 46.86
N ASP A 249 -17.77 23.53 47.35
CA ASP A 249 -18.89 23.48 48.29
C ASP A 249 -18.38 23.43 49.74
N PRO A 250 -18.55 24.50 50.53
CA PRO A 250 -18.08 24.54 51.91
C PRO A 250 -18.83 23.56 52.84
N THR A 251 -19.97 23.02 52.41
CA THR A 251 -20.69 22.00 53.20
C THR A 251 -20.04 20.62 53.10
N GLY A 252 -19.05 20.43 52.22
CA GLY A 252 -18.34 19.18 52.00
C GLY A 252 -19.19 18.09 51.34
N ARG A 253 -20.29 18.45 50.68
CA ARG A 253 -21.25 17.52 50.06
C ARG A 253 -21.00 17.34 48.57
N THR A 254 -20.21 18.20 47.96
CA THR A 254 -19.84 18.11 46.54
C THR A 254 -18.50 17.43 46.40
N LEU A 255 -18.51 16.33 45.64
CA LEU A 255 -17.31 15.67 45.16
C LEU A 255 -16.91 16.31 43.82
N VAL A 256 -15.63 16.64 43.66
CA VAL A 256 -15.10 17.20 42.40
C VAL A 256 -14.24 16.15 41.69
N LEU A 257 -14.58 15.85 40.44
CA LEU A 257 -13.80 14.95 39.59
C LEU A 257 -13.42 15.69 38.31
N LEU A 258 -12.13 16.01 38.16
CA LEU A 258 -11.58 16.71 37.00
C LEU A 258 -10.98 15.72 36.00
N VAL A 259 -11.35 15.77 34.72
CA VAL A 259 -10.71 15.01 33.65
C VAL A 259 -9.78 15.92 32.85
N SER A 260 -8.48 15.59 32.80
CA SER A 260 -7.49 16.41 32.08
C SER A 260 -6.29 15.59 31.60
N ASP A 261 -5.64 16.06 30.54
CA ASP A 261 -4.33 15.57 30.07
C ASP A 261 -3.16 16.37 30.67
N GLY A 262 -3.42 17.46 31.40
CA GLY A 262 -2.40 18.25 32.08
C GLY A 262 -1.45 19.02 31.15
N VAL A 263 -1.81 19.22 29.88
CA VAL A 263 -0.93 19.86 28.86
C VAL A 263 -1.19 21.36 28.74
N GLY A 264 -2.41 21.81 29.07
CA GLY A 264 -2.84 23.21 28.96
C GLY A 264 -1.86 24.21 29.59
N ARG A 265 -1.86 25.45 29.08
CA ARG A 265 -0.94 26.51 29.53
C ARG A 265 -1.05 26.78 31.04
N ALA A 266 -2.28 26.80 31.57
CA ALA A 266 -2.54 26.98 32.99
C ALA A 266 -1.96 25.86 33.88
N TRP A 267 -1.76 24.65 33.34
CA TRP A 267 -1.08 23.56 34.05
C TRP A 267 0.42 23.77 34.12
N ARG A 268 1.04 24.10 32.98
CA ARG A 268 2.50 24.34 32.87
C ARG A 268 2.96 25.54 33.72
N GLU A 269 2.13 26.57 33.81
CA GLU A 269 2.38 27.76 34.64
C GLU A 269 2.02 27.53 36.13
N GLY A 270 1.48 26.36 36.49
CA GLY A 270 1.14 26.03 37.88
C GLY A 270 -0.17 26.65 38.39
N ARG A 271 -0.85 27.52 37.63
CA ARG A 271 -2.12 28.17 38.03
C ARG A 271 -3.19 27.15 38.44
N MET A 272 -3.29 26.02 37.75
CA MET A 272 -4.23 24.95 38.09
C MET A 272 -3.98 24.29 39.44
N HIS A 273 -2.75 24.31 39.98
CA HIS A 273 -2.47 23.74 41.29
C HIS A 273 -3.14 24.55 42.42
N GLY A 274 -3.24 25.88 42.26
CA GLY A 274 -3.99 26.74 43.17
C GLY A 274 -5.48 26.40 43.16
N VAL A 275 -6.08 26.37 41.96
CA VAL A 275 -7.51 26.03 41.77
C VAL A 275 -7.85 24.66 42.37
N LEU A 276 -7.03 23.65 42.10
CA LEU A 276 -7.22 22.32 42.69
C LEU A 276 -7.06 22.31 44.20
N SER A 277 -6.10 23.07 44.75
CA SER A 277 -5.94 23.19 46.20
C SER A 277 -7.17 23.81 46.85
N ASP A 278 -7.83 24.78 46.21
CA ASP A 278 -9.02 25.42 46.75
C ASP A 278 -10.21 24.45 46.76
N TRP A 279 -10.42 23.72 45.67
CA TRP A 279 -11.46 22.68 45.61
C TRP A 279 -11.23 21.58 46.64
N ALA A 280 -9.98 21.12 46.76
CA ALA A 280 -9.56 20.03 47.62
C ALA A 280 -9.62 20.39 49.12
N ARG A 281 -9.63 21.68 49.50
CA ARG A 281 -9.88 22.14 50.88
C ARG A 281 -11.35 22.05 51.28
N CYS A 282 -12.27 22.15 50.32
CA CYS A 282 -13.71 22.13 50.60
C CYS A 282 -14.29 20.72 50.62
N GLY A 283 -13.76 19.81 49.80
CA GLY A 283 -14.30 18.45 49.70
C GLY A 283 -13.41 17.48 48.94
N PRO A 284 -13.87 16.21 48.79
CA PRO A 284 -13.15 15.19 48.05
C PRO A 284 -12.93 15.61 46.59
N THR A 285 -11.67 15.77 46.21
CA THR A 285 -11.28 16.21 44.86
C THR A 285 -10.27 15.24 44.26
N ALA A 286 -10.47 14.82 43.02
CA ALA A 286 -9.50 14.00 42.29
C ALA A 286 -9.41 14.40 40.82
N VAL A 287 -8.25 14.15 40.22
CA VAL A 287 -8.01 14.33 38.79
C VAL A 287 -7.97 12.95 38.14
N VAL A 288 -8.77 12.71 37.11
CA VAL A 288 -8.62 11.58 36.20
C VAL A 288 -7.71 12.02 35.07
N HIS A 289 -6.51 11.44 35.02
CA HIS A 289 -5.55 11.75 33.99
C HIS A 289 -5.91 11.01 32.69
N ALA A 290 -6.14 11.76 31.61
CA ALA A 290 -6.53 11.17 30.33
C ALA A 290 -5.38 10.44 29.63
N LEU A 291 -4.12 10.83 29.87
CA LEU A 291 -2.94 10.17 29.32
C LEU A 291 -2.62 8.88 30.08
N PRO A 292 -2.05 7.87 29.41
CA PRO A 292 -1.56 6.67 30.08
C PRO A 292 -0.39 7.00 31.03
N PRO A 293 -0.17 6.21 32.11
CA PRO A 293 0.83 6.50 33.14
C PRO A 293 2.25 6.78 32.62
N ARG A 294 2.68 6.11 31.56
CA ARG A 294 4.00 6.31 30.94
C ARG A 294 4.22 7.73 30.40
N MET A 295 3.14 8.44 30.05
CA MET A 295 3.19 9.79 29.48
C MET A 295 3.05 10.91 30.53
N TRP A 296 2.75 10.58 31.78
CA TRP A 296 2.55 11.59 32.84
C TRP A 296 3.80 12.44 33.09
N GLY A 297 5.00 11.91 32.82
CA GLY A 297 6.25 12.67 32.95
C GLY A 297 6.34 13.89 32.02
N GLY A 298 5.69 13.80 30.86
CA GLY A 298 5.62 14.85 29.84
C GLY A 298 4.48 15.86 30.05
N SER A 299 3.51 15.57 30.92
CA SER A 299 2.46 16.52 31.31
C SER A 299 2.88 17.32 32.56
N ALA A 300 2.11 18.37 32.87
CA ALA A 300 2.26 19.09 34.14
C ALA A 300 1.47 18.45 35.30
N LEU A 301 0.75 17.35 35.05
CA LEU A 301 0.03 16.54 36.04
C LEU A 301 0.94 15.44 36.63
N ARG A 302 2.07 15.83 37.21
CA ARG A 302 3.01 14.88 37.79
C ARG A 302 2.48 14.32 39.11
N ALA A 303 2.54 13.01 39.28
CA ALA A 303 2.07 12.36 40.50
C ALA A 303 3.09 11.37 41.05
N GLN A 304 3.15 11.28 42.39
CA GLN A 304 3.99 10.33 43.12
C GLN A 304 3.12 9.48 44.04
N ARG A 305 3.50 8.22 44.29
CA ARG A 305 2.69 7.32 45.11
C ARG A 305 2.90 7.59 46.60
N TRP A 306 1.80 7.85 47.30
CA TRP A 306 1.78 8.06 48.75
C TRP A 306 0.72 7.17 49.39
N ARG A 307 0.93 6.78 50.65
CA ARG A 307 -0.10 6.14 51.47
C ARG A 307 -0.99 7.24 52.04
N VAL A 308 -2.29 7.09 51.86
CA VAL A 308 -3.31 8.08 52.21
C VAL A 308 -4.36 7.42 53.09
N THR A 309 -4.67 8.05 54.20
CA THR A 309 -5.67 7.57 55.16
C THR A 309 -6.74 8.63 55.39
N SER A 310 -8.01 8.23 55.32
CA SER A 310 -9.15 9.12 55.55
C SER A 310 -9.68 8.99 56.99
N GLY A 311 -9.91 10.11 57.67
CA GLY A 311 -10.47 10.12 59.03
C GLY A 311 -12.00 9.95 59.07
N ARG A 312 -12.71 10.37 58.02
CA ARG A 312 -14.18 10.33 57.94
C ARG A 312 -14.66 10.13 56.51
N ARG A 313 -15.92 9.72 56.35
CA ARG A 313 -16.54 9.61 55.02
C ARG A 313 -16.63 10.98 54.37
N GLY A 314 -16.26 11.08 53.10
CA GLY A 314 -16.30 12.33 52.34
C GLY A 314 -15.43 13.44 52.93
N ALA A 315 -14.34 13.08 53.61
CA ALA A 315 -13.37 14.06 54.13
C ALA A 315 -12.85 14.96 53.01
N ALA A 316 -12.67 16.26 53.29
CA ALA A 316 -11.92 17.13 52.40
C ALA A 316 -10.49 16.61 52.27
N ASN A 317 -9.85 16.82 51.11
CA ASN A 317 -8.51 16.30 50.90
C ASN A 317 -7.50 16.89 51.90
N SER A 318 -7.71 18.12 52.36
CA SER A 318 -6.87 18.74 53.40
C SER A 318 -6.93 18.04 54.76
N GLU A 319 -7.92 17.19 55.00
CA GLU A 319 -8.04 16.37 56.22
C GLU A 319 -7.40 14.98 56.07
N LEU A 320 -6.88 14.63 54.88
CA LEU A 320 -6.26 13.32 54.64
C LEU A 320 -4.87 13.25 55.28
N ILE A 321 -4.59 12.12 55.93
CA ILE A 321 -3.27 11.83 56.50
C ILE A 321 -2.42 11.17 55.41
N VAL A 322 -1.29 11.78 55.08
CA VAL A 322 -0.39 11.34 54.01
C VAL A 322 0.94 10.90 54.60
N THR A 323 1.35 9.68 54.29
CA THR A 323 2.65 9.11 54.70
C THR A 323 3.33 8.44 53.52
N ASP A 324 4.66 8.40 53.53
CA ASP A 324 5.37 7.60 52.55
C ASP A 324 5.11 6.11 52.80
N PRO A 325 4.91 5.27 51.75
CA PRO A 325 4.69 3.84 51.94
C PRO A 325 5.85 3.08 52.60
N VAL A 326 7.09 3.59 52.53
CA VAL A 326 8.33 2.92 52.93
C VAL A 326 9.13 3.73 53.96
N LEU A 327 9.27 5.04 53.77
CA LEU A 327 10.12 5.92 54.57
C LEU A 327 9.39 6.50 55.79
N PRO A 328 10.10 6.74 56.91
CA PRO A 328 9.54 7.45 58.05
C PRO A 328 9.14 8.90 57.72
N PRO A 329 8.14 9.48 58.42
CA PRO A 329 7.67 10.85 58.18
C PRO A 329 8.76 11.93 58.32
N ASP A 330 9.75 11.69 59.18
CA ASP A 330 10.86 12.63 59.44
C ASP A 330 11.83 12.74 58.25
N VAL A 331 11.87 11.72 57.39
CA VAL A 331 12.72 11.66 56.20
C VAL A 331 12.00 12.26 55.00
N MET A 332 10.70 11.99 54.86
CA MET A 332 9.92 12.47 53.73
C MET A 332 8.49 12.83 54.14
N SER A 333 8.11 14.08 53.88
CA SER A 333 6.78 14.62 54.15
C SER A 333 6.14 15.17 52.88
N PHE A 334 4.82 14.97 52.76
CA PHE A 334 4.05 15.53 51.66
C PHE A 334 3.81 17.03 51.89
N ARG A 335 4.00 17.85 50.84
CA ARG A 335 3.78 19.30 50.89
C ARG A 335 2.54 19.69 50.07
N GLY A 336 1.62 20.43 50.70
CA GLY A 336 0.41 20.95 50.06
C GLY A 336 -0.83 20.11 50.37
N VAL A 337 -1.93 20.39 49.66
CA VAL A 337 -3.19 19.64 49.79
C VAL A 337 -3.14 18.41 48.89
N PRO A 338 -3.36 17.19 49.39
CA PRO A 338 -3.16 15.97 48.59
C PRO A 338 -4.28 15.80 47.57
N VAL A 339 -3.98 15.92 46.28
CA VAL A 339 -4.95 15.70 45.21
C VAL A 339 -4.60 14.39 44.48
N PRO A 340 -5.42 13.33 44.60
CA PRO A 340 -5.20 12.09 43.85
C PRO A 340 -5.28 12.32 42.34
N VAL A 341 -4.31 11.76 41.62
CA VAL A 341 -4.27 11.67 40.16
C VAL A 341 -4.50 10.20 39.80
N LEU A 342 -5.61 9.93 39.13
CA LEU A 342 -6.16 8.62 38.89
C LEU A 342 -6.08 8.29 37.40
N GLU A 343 -5.68 7.06 37.10
CA GLU A 343 -5.92 6.49 35.78
C GLU A 343 -7.42 6.17 35.61
N PRO A 344 -8.00 6.27 34.40
CA PRO A 344 -9.38 5.86 34.11
C PRO A 344 -9.57 4.33 34.12
N ALA A 345 -9.00 3.66 35.13
CA ALA A 345 -8.98 2.22 35.30
C ALA A 345 -9.74 1.79 36.58
N PRO A 346 -10.38 0.60 36.59
CA PRO A 346 -11.14 0.13 37.76
C PRO A 346 -10.33 0.11 39.06
N ALA A 347 -9.06 -0.26 39.02
CA ALA A 347 -8.21 -0.37 40.21
C ALA A 347 -7.94 0.98 40.88
N ALA A 348 -7.57 2.00 40.10
CA ALA A 348 -7.29 3.35 40.61
C ALA A 348 -8.55 4.01 41.18
N LEU A 349 -9.67 3.90 40.46
CA LEU A 349 -10.96 4.40 40.90
C LEU A 349 -11.44 3.67 42.17
N SER A 350 -11.20 2.35 42.29
CA SER A 350 -11.60 1.57 43.47
C SER A 350 -10.84 1.97 44.72
N ALA A 351 -9.53 2.14 44.62
CA ALA A 351 -8.71 2.62 45.72
C ALA A 351 -9.21 3.98 46.24
N TRP A 352 -9.50 4.92 45.33
CA TRP A 352 -9.99 6.24 45.70
C TRP A 352 -11.44 6.21 46.23
N VAL A 353 -12.35 5.45 45.61
CA VAL A 353 -13.73 5.31 46.08
C VAL A 353 -13.78 4.75 47.50
N ARG A 354 -12.96 3.73 47.80
CA ARG A 354 -12.84 3.18 49.16
C ARG A 354 -12.38 4.22 50.17
N LEU A 355 -11.43 5.08 49.78
CA LEU A 355 -10.93 6.18 50.62
C LEU A 355 -12.04 7.19 50.96
N VAL A 356 -12.92 7.48 49.99
CA VAL A 356 -14.02 8.44 50.16
C VAL A 356 -15.20 7.83 50.94
N SER A 357 -15.53 6.56 50.68
CA SER A 357 -16.76 5.93 51.19
C SER A 357 -16.64 5.40 52.63
N SER A 358 -15.43 5.13 53.10
CA SER A 358 -15.18 4.41 54.35
C SER A 358 -14.32 5.21 55.32
N PRO A 359 -14.72 5.31 56.61
CA PRO A 359 -13.88 5.93 57.64
C PRO A 359 -12.66 5.03 57.91
N ALA A 360 -11.51 5.64 58.24
CA ALA A 360 -10.23 4.96 58.48
C ALA A 360 -9.71 4.09 57.31
N ALA A 361 -10.22 4.31 56.09
CA ALA A 361 -9.67 3.64 54.91
C ALA A 361 -8.26 4.14 54.62
N SER A 362 -7.32 3.21 54.46
CA SER A 362 -5.94 3.50 54.05
C SER A 362 -5.62 2.81 52.72
N THR A 363 -5.02 3.54 51.79
CA THR A 363 -4.64 3.03 50.47
C THR A 363 -3.46 3.80 49.90
N THR A 364 -2.77 3.24 48.90
CA THR A 364 -1.71 3.95 48.17
C THR A 364 -2.28 4.56 46.90
N LEU A 365 -2.12 5.88 46.74
CA LEU A 365 -2.60 6.62 45.57
C LEU A 365 -1.50 7.52 44.99
N PRO A 366 -1.49 7.76 43.66
CA PRO A 366 -0.67 8.81 43.09
C PRO A 366 -1.24 10.17 43.52
N LEU A 367 -0.46 10.98 44.22
CA LEU A 367 -0.82 12.34 44.60
C LEU A 367 -0.09 13.34 43.72
N LEU A 368 -0.79 14.40 43.32
CA LEU A 368 -0.27 15.53 42.56
C LEU A 368 0.94 16.12 43.27
N SER A 369 2.06 16.19 42.55
CA SER A 369 3.31 16.76 43.02
C SER A 369 3.29 18.29 42.86
N ALA A 370 4.11 18.99 43.65
CA ALA A 370 4.26 20.43 43.50
C ALA A 370 4.75 20.80 42.08
N PRO A 371 4.28 21.93 41.51
CA PRO A 371 4.69 22.35 40.18
C PRO A 371 6.20 22.62 40.17
N ARG A 372 6.92 21.96 39.26
CA ARG A 372 8.32 22.32 38.98
C ARG A 372 8.32 23.49 38.00
N SER A 373 9.09 24.54 38.31
CA SER A 373 9.37 25.61 37.34
C SER A 373 10.18 25.01 36.18
N VAL A 374 9.51 24.63 35.10
CA VAL A 374 10.18 24.24 33.87
C VAL A 374 10.59 25.53 33.19
N ARG A 375 11.91 25.78 33.07
CA ARG A 375 12.39 26.88 32.22
C ARG A 375 11.86 26.63 30.80
N PRO A 376 11.19 27.60 30.15
CA PRO A 376 10.78 27.44 28.77
C PRO A 376 12.04 27.20 27.95
N GLN A 377 12.17 26.00 27.38
CA GLN A 377 13.21 25.72 26.40
C GLN A 377 12.89 26.52 25.13
N PRO A 378 13.90 27.06 24.43
CA PRO A 378 13.67 27.71 23.16
C PRO A 378 12.95 26.74 22.21
N ALA A 379 11.99 27.28 21.47
CA ALA A 379 11.24 26.53 20.48
C ALA A 379 12.17 26.17 19.32
N ASP A 380 12.77 24.99 19.38
CA ASP A 380 13.50 24.44 18.22
C ASP A 380 12.53 24.37 17.04
N THR A 381 12.96 24.87 15.89
CA THR A 381 12.25 24.79 14.62
C THR A 381 12.94 23.77 13.71
N GLY A 382 12.17 23.04 12.90
CA GLY A 382 12.71 22.08 11.93
C GLY A 382 13.28 20.78 12.54
N LEU A 383 14.31 20.23 11.91
CA LEU A 383 14.87 18.89 12.19
C LEU A 383 15.31 18.62 13.65
N PRO A 384 15.85 19.58 14.42
CA PRO A 384 16.13 19.35 15.84
C PRO A 384 14.89 18.96 16.65
N ARG A 385 13.71 19.49 16.30
CA ARG A 385 12.44 19.11 16.92
C ARG A 385 12.07 17.67 16.61
N LEU A 386 12.24 17.24 15.36
CA LEU A 386 12.02 15.85 14.94
C LEU A 386 12.95 14.88 15.67
N ARG A 387 14.23 15.22 15.86
CA ARG A 387 15.18 14.40 16.63
C ARG A 387 14.77 14.26 18.09
N ARG A 388 14.31 15.34 18.72
CA ARG A 388 13.80 15.30 20.11
C ARG A 388 12.55 14.44 20.22
N PHE A 389 11.64 14.54 19.24
CA PHE A 389 10.47 13.68 19.18
C PHE A 389 10.88 12.22 19.01
N HIS A 390 11.74 11.89 18.05
CA HIS A 390 12.24 10.53 17.83
C HIS A 390 12.90 9.93 19.09
N ALA A 391 13.64 10.72 19.86
CA ALA A 391 14.27 10.26 21.09
C ALA A 391 13.29 10.01 22.25
N ALA A 392 12.08 10.58 22.21
CA ALA A 392 11.10 10.52 23.31
C ALA A 392 9.83 9.72 22.96
N ALA A 393 9.52 9.57 21.68
CA ALA A 393 8.32 8.91 21.18
C ALA A 393 8.52 7.41 21.06
N THR A 394 7.42 6.66 21.16
CA THR A 394 7.40 5.25 20.80
C THR A 394 7.65 5.05 19.30
N PRO A 395 8.25 3.92 18.87
CA PRO A 395 8.41 3.59 17.45
C PRO A 395 7.07 3.63 16.69
N GLU A 396 5.99 3.18 17.33
CA GLU A 396 4.62 3.23 16.80
C GLU A 396 4.15 4.67 16.59
N ALA A 397 4.35 5.56 17.57
CA ALA A 397 4.01 6.97 17.40
C ALA A 397 4.83 7.64 16.29
N TYR A 398 6.12 7.29 16.15
CA TYR A 398 6.97 7.80 15.08
C TYR A 398 6.48 7.35 13.69
N ARG A 399 6.14 6.07 13.53
CA ARG A 399 5.51 5.54 12.30
C ARG A 399 4.16 6.20 12.03
N LEU A 400 3.33 6.40 13.06
CA LEU A 400 2.03 7.05 12.90
C LEU A 400 2.19 8.50 12.43
N ALA A 401 3.20 9.22 12.93
CA ALA A 401 3.52 10.56 12.46
C ALA A 401 3.83 10.59 10.95
N ALA A 402 4.51 9.56 10.42
CA ALA A 402 4.77 9.42 8.99
C ALA A 402 3.49 9.20 8.17
N HIS A 403 2.59 8.33 8.61
CA HIS A 403 1.29 8.14 7.97
C HIS A 403 0.45 9.44 7.98
N LEU A 404 0.45 10.16 9.11
CA LEU A 404 -0.25 11.45 9.22
C LEU A 404 0.39 12.53 8.33
N ALA A 405 1.71 12.54 8.17
CA ALA A 405 2.41 13.48 7.29
C ALA A 405 2.03 13.29 5.81
N GLY A 406 1.74 12.06 5.38
CA GLY A 406 1.29 11.75 4.03
C GLY A 406 -0.09 12.27 3.66
N VAL A 407 -0.91 12.59 4.65
CA VAL A 407 -2.27 13.11 4.43
C VAL A 407 -2.51 14.47 5.06
N ALA A 408 -1.43 15.19 5.34
CA ALA A 408 -1.47 16.56 5.81
C ALA A 408 -1.79 17.55 4.66
N PRO A 409 -2.47 18.68 4.93
CA PRO A 409 -2.97 19.13 6.23
C PRO A 409 -4.20 18.35 6.70
N LEU A 410 -4.31 18.12 8.01
CA LEU A 410 -5.31 17.25 8.61
C LEU A 410 -5.96 17.84 9.86
N SER A 411 -7.26 17.60 10.03
CA SER A 411 -8.00 17.89 11.26
C SER A 411 -7.90 16.70 12.23
N LEU A 412 -8.27 16.89 13.49
CA LEU A 412 -8.26 15.80 14.48
C LEU A 412 -9.16 14.59 14.07
N PRO A 413 -10.36 14.78 13.50
CA PRO A 413 -11.16 13.68 12.95
C PRO A 413 -10.40 12.85 11.91
N VAL A 414 -9.66 13.52 11.01
CA VAL A 414 -8.86 12.87 9.98
C VAL A 414 -7.69 12.12 10.62
N MET A 415 -7.03 12.70 11.63
CA MET A 415 -5.99 12.00 12.39
C MET A 415 -6.51 10.69 13.00
N ARG A 416 -7.73 10.72 13.55
CA ARG A 416 -8.38 9.52 14.12
C ARG A 416 -8.75 8.49 13.06
N LEU A 417 -9.16 8.93 11.87
CA LEU A 417 -9.40 8.02 10.75
C LEU A 417 -8.13 7.30 10.32
N VAL A 418 -7.03 8.04 10.15
CA VAL A 418 -5.71 7.48 9.84
C VAL A 418 -5.29 6.51 10.94
N GLN A 419 -5.45 6.89 12.21
CA GLN A 419 -5.15 6.00 13.34
C GLN A 419 -6.03 4.75 13.35
N ALA A 420 -7.32 4.84 13.01
CA ALA A 420 -8.23 3.70 12.96
C ALA A 420 -8.02 2.79 11.74
N ALA A 421 -7.43 3.32 10.65
CA ALA A 421 -7.05 2.54 9.48
C ALA A 421 -5.79 1.67 9.73
N ILE A 422 -4.99 1.99 10.75
CA ILE A 422 -3.74 1.31 11.07
C ILE A 422 -3.94 0.36 12.26
N PRO A 423 -3.83 -0.98 12.09
CA PRO A 423 -4.20 -1.95 13.13
C PRO A 423 -3.43 -1.82 14.46
N TRP A 424 -2.15 -1.45 14.41
CA TRP A 424 -1.30 -1.32 15.59
C TRP A 424 -1.39 0.07 16.26
N ALA A 425 -2.03 1.05 15.61
CA ALA A 425 -2.09 2.42 16.10
C ALA A 425 -3.23 2.61 17.10
N GLY A 426 -2.91 2.99 18.33
CA GLY A 426 -3.89 3.36 19.36
C GLY A 426 -3.98 4.86 19.60
N VAL A 427 -5.01 5.29 20.34
CA VAL A 427 -5.17 6.68 20.81
C VAL A 427 -3.93 7.20 21.56
N PRO A 428 -3.21 6.42 22.38
CA PRO A 428 -1.97 6.87 23.00
C PRO A 428 -0.88 7.26 21.99
N HIS A 429 -0.73 6.52 20.88
CA HIS A 429 0.26 6.84 19.84
C HIS A 429 -0.11 8.16 19.15
N LEU A 430 -1.39 8.36 18.85
CA LEU A 430 -1.86 9.63 18.30
C LEU A 430 -1.63 10.80 19.29
N ALA A 431 -1.85 10.56 20.58
CA ALA A 431 -1.56 11.56 21.62
C ALA A 431 -0.07 11.89 21.69
N GLU A 432 0.83 10.91 21.56
CA GLU A 432 2.27 11.16 21.49
C GLU A 432 2.63 12.07 20.31
N VAL A 433 2.10 11.80 19.11
CA VAL A 433 2.34 12.67 17.93
C VAL A 433 1.79 14.08 18.13
N PHE A 434 0.54 14.18 18.62
CA PHE A 434 -0.13 15.47 18.82
C PHE A 434 0.55 16.33 19.88
N LEU A 435 1.05 15.71 20.96
CA LEU A 435 1.74 16.39 22.05
C LEU A 435 3.24 16.57 21.82
N GLY A 436 3.81 15.82 20.88
CA GLY A 436 5.23 15.83 20.52
C GLY A 436 5.72 17.12 19.84
N GLY A 437 4.80 18.04 19.52
CA GLY A 437 5.11 19.35 18.93
C GLY A 437 5.46 19.33 17.44
N LEU A 438 5.26 18.19 16.77
CA LEU A 438 5.48 18.06 15.32
C LEU A 438 4.41 18.81 14.50
N LEU A 439 3.18 18.81 14.98
CA LEU A 439 2.02 19.43 14.33
C LEU A 439 1.91 20.90 14.71
N ARG A 440 1.69 21.76 13.71
CA ARG A 440 1.40 23.18 13.89
C ARG A 440 -0.02 23.48 13.44
N PRO A 441 -0.81 24.22 14.23
CA PRO A 441 -2.11 24.69 13.79
C PRO A 441 -1.94 25.67 12.62
N LEU A 442 -2.70 25.47 11.55
CA LEU A 442 -2.77 26.44 10.46
C LEU A 442 -3.64 27.63 10.89
N PRO A 443 -3.31 28.86 10.45
CA PRO A 443 -4.11 30.04 10.73
C PRO A 443 -5.48 29.92 10.04
N THR A 444 -6.55 30.12 10.80
CA THR A 444 -7.91 30.20 10.26
C THR A 444 -8.06 31.52 9.49
N PRO A 445 -8.64 31.52 8.27
CA PRO A 445 -8.90 32.75 7.53
C PRO A 445 -9.74 33.76 8.34
N PRO A 446 -9.47 35.07 8.22
CA PRO A 446 -10.24 36.08 8.95
C PRO A 446 -11.72 36.07 8.50
N GLY A 447 -12.63 35.90 9.46
CA GLY A 447 -14.09 35.83 9.22
C GLY A 447 -14.68 34.43 9.38
N GLU A 448 -13.86 33.39 9.49
CA GLU A 448 -14.30 32.00 9.70
C GLU A 448 -14.08 31.54 11.14
N CYS A 449 -15.15 31.05 11.79
CA CYS A 449 -15.07 30.41 13.10
C CYS A 449 -15.18 28.89 12.94
N LEU A 450 -14.03 28.21 12.82
CA LEU A 450 -13.98 26.76 12.84
C LEU A 450 -14.13 26.25 14.29
N LEU A 451 -14.95 25.20 14.46
CA LEU A 451 -15.00 24.45 15.72
C LEU A 451 -13.57 23.95 16.09
N PRO A 452 -13.22 23.86 17.39
CA PRO A 452 -11.88 23.44 17.81
C PRO A 452 -11.40 22.11 17.21
N GLN A 453 -12.30 21.16 16.93
CA GLN A 453 -11.97 19.88 16.30
C GLN A 453 -11.67 19.96 14.79
N HIS A 454 -12.08 21.04 14.11
CA HIS A 454 -11.83 21.28 12.68
C HIS A 454 -10.64 22.19 12.44
N GLN A 455 -9.95 22.59 13.51
CA GLN A 455 -8.66 23.23 13.36
C GLN A 455 -7.75 22.32 12.54
N LEU A 456 -7.25 22.85 11.43
CA LEU A 456 -6.33 22.14 10.57
C LEU A 456 -4.92 22.21 11.17
N PHE A 457 -4.23 21.09 11.13
CA PHE A 457 -2.85 20.99 11.54
C PHE A 457 -2.01 20.53 10.35
N ASP A 458 -0.78 21.01 10.31
CA ASP A 458 0.20 20.59 9.32
C ASP A 458 1.57 20.38 9.97
N PHE A 459 2.41 19.59 9.31
CA PHE A 459 3.83 19.45 9.62
C PHE A 459 4.61 20.58 8.94
N ASP A 460 5.73 20.97 9.54
CA ASP A 460 6.74 21.75 8.81
C ASP A 460 7.21 20.95 7.59
N SER A 461 7.41 21.60 6.43
CA SER A 461 7.82 20.94 5.18
C SER A 461 9.01 19.99 5.38
N ASP A 462 10.08 20.48 5.99
CA ASP A 462 11.31 19.72 6.23
C ASP A 462 11.12 18.51 7.15
N ILE A 463 10.15 18.60 8.07
CA ILE A 463 9.83 17.51 9.00
C ILE A 463 8.93 16.49 8.29
N GLY A 464 7.95 16.96 7.53
CA GLY A 464 7.04 16.13 6.75
C GLY A 464 7.79 15.23 5.77
N ASP A 465 8.75 15.79 5.03
CA ASP A 465 9.55 15.04 4.04
C ASP A 465 10.39 13.94 4.70
N VAL A 466 11.01 14.22 5.85
CA VAL A 466 11.79 13.21 6.58
C VAL A 466 10.90 12.13 7.19
N LEU A 467 9.74 12.50 7.74
CA LEU A 467 8.77 11.55 8.26
C LEU A 467 8.24 10.64 7.15
N LEU A 468 7.98 11.17 5.96
CA LEU A 468 7.55 10.37 4.82
C LEU A 468 8.58 9.30 4.45
N ASN A 469 9.87 9.61 4.51
CA ASN A 469 10.94 8.64 4.25
C ASN A 469 11.10 7.56 5.33
N ALA A 470 10.44 7.70 6.49
CA ALA A 470 10.52 6.74 7.58
C ALA A 470 9.60 5.51 7.42
N VAL A 471 8.64 5.56 6.49
CA VAL A 471 7.66 4.49 6.24
C VAL A 471 7.59 4.21 4.73
N PRO A 472 7.48 2.93 4.31
CA PRO A 472 7.27 2.58 2.91
C PRO A 472 6.12 3.37 2.29
N LEU A 473 6.31 3.88 1.07
CA LEU A 473 5.26 4.64 0.40
C LEU A 473 3.98 3.81 0.22
N ALA A 474 4.16 2.52 -0.05
CA ALA A 474 3.12 1.50 -0.06
C ALA A 474 2.15 1.61 1.12
N ASP A 475 2.70 1.69 2.35
CA ASP A 475 1.90 1.72 3.57
C ASP A 475 1.19 3.07 3.74
N VAL A 476 1.83 4.17 3.34
CA VAL A 476 1.24 5.52 3.40
C VAL A 476 0.09 5.66 2.40
N VAL A 477 0.27 5.16 1.17
CA VAL A 477 -0.75 5.14 0.11
C VAL A 477 -1.90 4.22 0.48
N GLY A 478 -1.59 3.00 0.95
CA GLY A 478 -2.56 2.05 1.45
C GLY A 478 -3.42 2.67 2.54
N THR A 479 -2.79 3.33 3.52
CA THR A 479 -3.51 4.05 4.59
C THR A 479 -4.39 5.17 4.03
N GLY A 480 -3.87 6.00 3.11
CA GLY A 480 -4.64 7.07 2.47
C GLY A 480 -5.88 6.55 1.73
N ARG A 481 -5.75 5.41 1.04
CA ARG A 481 -6.87 4.74 0.36
C ARG A 481 -7.87 4.13 1.34
N THR A 482 -7.41 3.42 2.36
CA THR A 482 -8.30 2.86 3.40
C THR A 482 -9.12 3.98 4.05
N VAL A 483 -8.50 5.12 4.35
CA VAL A 483 -9.23 6.28 4.87
C VAL A 483 -10.21 6.83 3.84
N SER A 484 -9.80 6.98 2.57
CA SER A 484 -10.67 7.46 1.50
C SER A 484 -11.88 6.53 1.25
N ALA A 485 -11.68 5.22 1.21
CA ALA A 485 -12.73 4.22 1.10
C ALA A 485 -13.67 4.26 2.30
N ARG A 486 -13.13 4.43 3.52
CA ARG A 486 -13.94 4.54 4.73
C ARG A 486 -14.74 5.84 4.78
N LEU A 487 -14.16 6.95 4.32
CA LEU A 487 -14.87 8.21 4.11
C LEU A 487 -16.02 8.04 3.09
N ALA A 488 -15.78 7.32 2.00
CA ALA A 488 -16.78 7.02 0.98
C ALA A 488 -17.92 6.10 1.48
N GLN A 489 -17.62 5.09 2.31
CA GLN A 489 -18.63 4.22 2.91
C GLN A 489 -19.52 4.92 3.94
N LEU A 490 -18.94 5.89 4.65
CA LEU A 490 -19.64 6.69 5.64
C LEU A 490 -20.44 7.83 4.98
N ALA A 491 -20.16 8.14 3.71
CA ALA A 491 -20.88 9.12 2.91
C ALA A 491 -22.37 8.77 2.86
N GLY A 492 -23.23 9.69 3.28
CA GLY A 492 -24.68 9.55 3.18
C GLY A 492 -25.35 8.86 4.36
N ARG A 493 -24.57 8.43 5.37
CA ARG A 493 -25.08 7.75 6.56
C ARG A 493 -24.77 8.56 7.82
N SER A 494 -25.79 9.26 8.31
CA SER A 494 -25.91 9.92 9.62
C SER A 494 -25.43 11.39 9.72
N PRO A 495 -26.29 12.30 10.22
CA PRO A 495 -25.86 13.60 10.72
C PRO A 495 -25.19 13.43 12.11
N ASP A 496 -24.38 14.42 12.50
CA ASP A 496 -23.72 14.59 13.81
C ASP A 496 -22.24 14.14 13.90
N PHE A 497 -21.39 14.68 13.02
CA PHE A 497 -20.00 15.17 13.25
C PHE A 497 -19.36 15.56 11.90
N PRO A 498 -18.71 16.72 11.66
CA PRO A 498 -18.24 17.09 10.31
C PRO A 498 -16.77 16.71 10.05
N ALA A 499 -16.53 15.62 9.34
CA ALA A 499 -15.60 15.71 8.21
C ALA A 499 -16.44 16.04 6.98
N TRP A 500 -16.03 17.02 6.17
CA TRP A 500 -16.80 17.43 4.99
C TRP A 500 -16.48 16.53 3.81
N LEU A 501 -17.50 15.82 3.32
CA LEU A 501 -17.47 15.18 2.01
C LEU A 501 -18.14 16.12 1.01
N ALA A 502 -17.44 16.50 -0.06
CA ALA A 502 -18.03 17.22 -1.17
C ALA A 502 -19.19 16.39 -1.77
N HIS A 503 -20.40 16.95 -1.75
CA HIS A 503 -21.61 16.27 -2.24
C HIS A 503 -22.54 17.31 -2.88
N PRO A 504 -23.02 17.12 -4.13
CA PRO A 504 -23.85 18.09 -4.85
C PRO A 504 -25.11 18.52 -4.10
N GLU A 505 -25.69 17.61 -3.30
CA GLU A 505 -26.87 17.86 -2.47
C GLU A 505 -26.57 18.23 -1.01
N GLY A 506 -25.29 18.49 -0.69
CA GLY A 506 -24.86 18.86 0.66
C GLY A 506 -25.50 20.15 1.17
N LYS A 507 -25.88 20.17 2.46
CA LYS A 507 -26.49 21.35 3.10
C LYS A 507 -25.46 22.32 3.71
N GLU A 508 -24.23 21.86 3.91
CA GLU A 508 -23.14 22.70 4.42
C GLU A 508 -22.25 23.20 3.29
N ARG A 509 -21.59 24.35 3.47
CA ARG A 509 -20.66 24.92 2.49
C ARG A 509 -19.23 24.67 2.94
N ILE A 510 -18.38 24.20 2.02
CA ILE A 510 -16.95 24.03 2.29
C ILE A 510 -16.24 25.38 2.12
N PRO A 511 -15.45 25.85 3.10
CA PRO A 511 -14.58 27.00 2.91
C PRO A 511 -13.63 26.79 1.73
N SER A 512 -13.41 27.80 0.89
CA SER A 512 -12.54 27.74 -0.30
C SER A 512 -11.08 27.40 0.00
N SER A 513 -10.65 27.51 1.25
CA SER A 513 -9.31 27.10 1.74
C SER A 513 -9.19 25.59 2.02
N THR A 514 -10.28 24.82 1.96
CA THR A 514 -10.30 23.40 2.34
C THR A 514 -9.91 22.53 1.14
N ARG A 515 -8.78 21.83 1.24
CA ARG A 515 -8.34 20.89 0.19
C ARG A 515 -9.03 19.52 0.35
N ALA A 516 -9.38 18.90 -0.78
CA ALA A 516 -9.98 17.58 -0.80
C ALA A 516 -8.95 16.51 -0.34
N PHE A 517 -9.36 15.68 0.62
CA PHE A 517 -8.53 14.60 1.19
C PHE A 517 -8.31 13.42 0.21
N ALA A 518 -9.25 13.20 -0.73
CA ALA A 518 -9.26 12.05 -1.63
C ALA A 518 -8.46 12.26 -2.93
N ALA A 519 -7.93 13.46 -3.17
CA ALA A 519 -6.89 13.68 -4.17
C ALA A 519 -5.54 13.50 -3.47
N ILE A 520 -4.62 12.72 -4.05
CA ILE A 520 -3.25 12.54 -3.57
C ILE A 520 -2.71 13.90 -3.13
N GLY A 521 -2.52 14.10 -1.81
CA GLY A 521 -2.14 15.40 -1.28
C GLY A 521 -0.83 15.89 -1.93
N PRO A 522 -0.59 17.20 -2.07
CA PRO A 522 0.55 17.73 -2.83
C PRO A 522 1.91 17.26 -2.33
N ARG A 523 2.05 16.84 -1.06
CA ARG A 523 3.28 16.21 -0.53
C ARG A 523 3.44 14.76 -0.95
N LEU A 524 2.33 14.02 -1.00
CA LEU A 524 2.33 12.66 -1.54
C LEU A 524 2.56 12.71 -3.06
N ALA A 525 1.97 13.68 -3.76
CA ALA A 525 2.19 13.95 -5.18
C ALA A 525 3.64 14.37 -5.46
N ALA A 526 4.24 15.26 -4.65
CA ALA A 526 5.66 15.59 -4.72
C ALA A 526 6.58 14.37 -4.46
N ARG A 527 6.19 13.47 -3.54
CA ARG A 527 6.89 12.19 -3.31
C ARG A 527 6.73 11.21 -4.48
N PHE A 528 5.63 11.33 -5.24
CA PHE A 528 5.44 10.64 -6.52
C PHE A 528 6.14 11.35 -7.70
N GLY A 529 6.72 12.54 -7.51
CA GLY A 529 7.30 13.34 -8.60
C GLY A 529 6.27 14.01 -9.52
N VAL A 530 5.03 14.15 -9.06
CA VAL A 530 3.94 14.81 -9.79
C VAL A 530 3.64 16.16 -9.12
N GLY A 531 4.22 17.23 -9.66
CA GLY A 531 3.92 18.62 -9.28
C GLY A 531 5.11 19.43 -8.79
N SER A 532 5.35 20.57 -9.47
CA SER A 532 6.20 21.73 -9.15
C SER A 532 7.11 21.60 -7.92
N LEU A 533 8.20 20.83 -8.05
CA LEU A 533 9.37 21.03 -7.21
C LEU A 533 10.14 22.23 -7.75
N GLU A 534 10.07 23.35 -7.01
CA GLU A 534 11.01 24.43 -7.19
C GLU A 534 12.44 23.90 -7.08
N ARG A 535 13.15 23.94 -8.22
CA ARG A 535 14.61 24.00 -8.37
C ARG A 535 15.41 23.20 -7.34
N ARG A 536 15.72 21.95 -7.68
CA ARG A 536 16.98 21.31 -7.27
C ARG A 536 17.75 20.79 -8.48
N MET A 537 18.19 21.72 -9.33
CA MET A 537 19.34 21.47 -10.19
C MET A 537 20.57 21.26 -9.31
N GLY A 538 21.20 20.09 -9.41
CA GLY A 538 22.49 19.78 -8.81
C GLY A 538 22.71 18.28 -8.75
N SER A 539 23.81 17.82 -9.34
CA SER A 539 24.25 16.43 -9.46
C SER A 539 23.78 15.49 -8.34
N VAL A 540 23.35 14.28 -8.72
CA VAL A 540 22.99 13.14 -7.83
C VAL A 540 24.06 12.85 -6.76
N TRP A 541 25.28 13.35 -6.99
CA TRP A 541 26.45 13.21 -6.16
C TRP A 541 26.94 14.56 -5.61
N ARG A 542 27.25 14.60 -4.31
CA ARG A 542 27.87 15.73 -3.61
C ARG A 542 29.30 15.37 -3.16
N PRO A 543 30.17 16.36 -2.92
CA PRO A 543 31.46 16.11 -2.29
C PRO A 543 31.30 15.41 -0.92
N LEU A 544 32.28 14.57 -0.57
CA LEU A 544 32.34 13.93 0.75
C LEU A 544 32.40 14.97 1.88
N ARG A 545 31.76 14.68 3.01
CA ARG A 545 31.74 15.55 4.20
C ARG A 545 32.93 15.27 5.12
N ALA A 546 33.28 16.25 5.96
CA ALA A 546 34.24 16.04 7.05
C ALA A 546 33.68 15.01 8.05
N GLY A 547 34.17 13.78 7.99
CA GLY A 547 33.69 12.63 8.77
C GLY A 547 33.27 11.42 7.93
N ASP A 548 33.08 11.59 6.61
CA ASP A 548 32.78 10.48 5.71
C ASP A 548 34.03 9.62 5.49
N ARG A 549 33.84 8.31 5.34
CA ARG A 549 34.94 7.40 5.02
C ARG A 549 35.38 7.64 3.58
N TRP A 550 36.69 7.69 3.35
CA TRP A 550 37.27 7.79 2.00
C TRP A 550 37.52 6.40 1.37
N ARG A 551 37.33 5.32 2.13
CA ARG A 551 37.48 3.93 1.66
C ARG A 551 36.51 3.00 2.38
N ILE A 552 35.85 2.12 1.63
CA ILE A 552 35.00 1.04 2.13
C ILE A 552 35.33 -0.23 1.33
N GLY A 553 35.70 -1.30 2.02
CA GLY A 553 36.21 -2.52 1.37
C GLY A 553 37.39 -2.22 0.43
N PRO A 554 37.41 -2.77 -0.81
CA PRO A 554 38.43 -2.48 -1.80
C PRO A 554 38.24 -1.12 -2.51
N TYR A 555 37.17 -0.38 -2.24
CA TYR A 555 36.74 0.78 -3.01
C TYR A 555 37.15 2.11 -2.39
N THR A 556 37.67 3.02 -3.22
CA THR A 556 38.02 4.40 -2.81
C THR A 556 36.88 5.34 -3.17
N LEU A 557 36.30 6.00 -2.18
CA LEU A 557 35.12 6.85 -2.31
C LEU A 557 35.53 8.29 -2.63
N HIS A 558 34.77 8.96 -3.49
CA HIS A 558 35.05 10.35 -3.87
C HIS A 558 33.80 11.25 -3.92
N ALA A 559 32.59 10.69 -3.93
CA ALA A 559 31.36 11.46 -3.80
C ALA A 559 30.29 10.71 -3.00
N ARG A 560 29.28 11.45 -2.52
CA ARG A 560 28.17 10.95 -1.70
C ARG A 560 26.83 11.21 -2.38
N GLY A 561 25.92 10.25 -2.32
CA GLY A 561 24.57 10.40 -2.84
C GLY A 561 23.76 11.45 -2.07
N VAL A 562 22.75 12.03 -2.72
CA VAL A 562 21.83 13.00 -2.10
C VAL A 562 20.66 12.31 -1.37
N ASP A 563 20.41 11.02 -1.66
CA ASP A 563 19.27 10.26 -1.15
C ASP A 563 19.41 9.94 0.36
N GLY A 564 18.38 10.26 1.14
CA GLY A 564 18.28 9.95 2.56
C GLY A 564 17.41 8.71 2.79
N GLY A 565 18.05 7.55 2.91
CA GLY A 565 17.40 6.26 3.24
C GLY A 565 18.16 5.53 4.37
N PRO A 566 17.74 4.29 4.72
CA PRO A 566 18.42 3.49 5.74
C PRO A 566 19.85 3.08 5.33
N CYS A 567 20.21 3.22 4.05
CA CYS A 567 21.54 2.97 3.52
C CYS A 567 22.13 4.25 2.92
N GLU A 568 23.38 4.52 3.25
CA GLU A 568 24.16 5.61 2.67
C GLU A 568 24.79 5.15 1.36
N LYS A 569 24.64 5.95 0.30
CA LYS A 569 25.22 5.69 -1.03
C LYS A 569 26.45 6.56 -1.27
N PHE A 570 27.49 5.96 -1.83
CA PHE A 570 28.74 6.63 -2.20
C PHE A 570 29.14 6.25 -3.62
N LEU A 571 29.73 7.20 -4.34
CA LEU A 571 30.39 6.94 -5.61
C LEU A 571 31.88 6.71 -5.34
N GLY A 572 32.40 5.62 -5.89
CA GLY A 572 33.77 5.18 -5.68
C GLY A 572 34.41 4.61 -6.92
N ARG A 573 35.69 4.24 -6.80
CA ARG A 573 36.43 3.48 -7.80
C ARG A 573 36.97 2.21 -7.19
N ASP A 574 36.94 1.14 -7.96
CA ASP A 574 37.61 -0.12 -7.63
C ASP A 574 39.14 0.01 -7.82
N PRO A 575 39.93 -1.01 -7.45
CA PRO A 575 41.38 -1.00 -7.66
C PRO A 575 41.81 -0.91 -9.13
N SER A 576 40.92 -1.22 -10.09
CA SER A 576 41.18 -1.12 -11.53
C SER A 576 40.85 0.27 -12.10
N GLY A 577 40.26 1.16 -11.30
CA GLY A 577 39.84 2.50 -11.71
C GLY A 577 38.41 2.58 -12.25
N THR A 578 37.68 1.47 -12.27
CA THR A 578 36.28 1.36 -12.69
C THR A 578 35.35 1.99 -11.66
N GLU A 579 34.37 2.75 -12.13
CA GLU A 579 33.42 3.45 -11.27
C GLU A 579 32.38 2.49 -10.67
N VAL A 580 32.07 2.67 -9.39
CA VAL A 580 31.15 1.83 -8.62
C VAL A 580 30.29 2.66 -7.69
N VAL A 581 29.07 2.19 -7.43
CA VAL A 581 28.25 2.70 -6.33
C VAL A 581 28.41 1.76 -5.15
N VAL A 582 28.77 2.32 -3.99
CA VAL A 582 28.97 1.58 -2.75
C VAL A 582 27.91 2.03 -1.75
N LEU A 583 27.18 1.07 -1.24
CA LEU A 583 26.12 1.24 -0.26
C LEU A 583 26.57 0.70 1.08
N THR A 584 26.30 1.44 2.14
CA THR A 584 26.65 1.04 3.50
C THR A 584 25.57 1.44 4.49
N ALA A 585 25.50 0.76 5.62
CA ALA A 585 24.50 0.98 6.65
C ALA A 585 25.16 0.89 8.04
N ASP A 586 24.55 1.52 9.04
CA ASP A 586 24.92 1.28 10.43
C ASP A 586 24.43 -0.11 10.91
N ARG A 587 24.76 -0.48 12.16
CA ARG A 587 24.36 -1.77 12.72
C ARG A 587 22.84 -1.95 12.83
N GLU A 588 22.09 -0.87 13.03
CA GLU A 588 20.64 -0.93 13.20
C GLU A 588 19.94 -1.14 11.83
N HIS A 589 20.56 -0.66 10.75
CA HIS A 589 20.04 -0.75 9.39
C HIS A 589 20.69 -1.85 8.51
N ALA A 590 21.59 -2.68 9.06
CA ALA A 590 22.28 -3.73 8.31
C ALA A 590 21.33 -4.74 7.60
N ALA A 591 20.13 -4.95 8.15
CA ALA A 591 19.12 -5.81 7.53
C ALA A 591 18.63 -5.27 6.17
N PHE A 592 18.50 -3.95 6.02
CA PHE A 592 18.10 -3.28 4.77
C PHE A 592 19.14 -3.51 3.67
N LEU A 593 20.42 -3.44 4.02
CA LEU A 593 21.51 -3.69 3.09
C LEU A 593 21.59 -5.16 2.64
N ALA A 594 21.23 -6.10 3.53
CA ALA A 594 21.11 -7.52 3.18
C ALA A 594 19.91 -7.79 2.25
N THR A 595 18.84 -7.02 2.39
CA THR A 595 17.69 -7.06 1.47
C THR A 595 18.08 -6.56 0.08
N GLU A 596 18.83 -5.47 -0.02
CA GLU A 596 19.36 -4.97 -1.30
C GLU A 596 20.20 -6.01 -2.03
N GLU A 597 21.20 -6.59 -1.35
CA GLU A 597 22.06 -7.64 -1.93
C GLU A 597 21.22 -8.77 -2.52
N ARG A 598 20.24 -9.24 -1.76
CA ARG A 598 19.40 -10.36 -2.17
C ARG A 598 18.54 -10.01 -3.38
N ALA A 599 17.98 -8.80 -3.41
CA ALA A 599 17.18 -8.32 -4.52
C ALA A 599 18.02 -8.18 -5.80
N LEU A 600 19.16 -7.48 -5.74
CA LEU A 600 20.07 -7.32 -6.88
C LEU A 600 20.57 -8.67 -7.41
N ARG A 601 20.85 -9.63 -6.52
CA ARG A 601 21.26 -10.99 -6.90
C ARG A 601 20.15 -11.76 -7.63
N ARG A 602 18.90 -11.63 -7.19
CA ARG A 602 17.75 -12.28 -7.84
C ARG A 602 17.37 -11.62 -9.16
N MET A 603 17.43 -10.29 -9.23
CA MET A 603 17.21 -9.55 -10.47
C MET A 603 18.33 -9.76 -11.48
N ALA A 604 19.55 -10.07 -11.04
CA ALA A 604 20.69 -10.44 -11.87
C ALA A 604 21.00 -9.44 -13.01
N GLY A 605 20.79 -8.14 -12.76
CA GLY A 605 20.98 -7.07 -13.75
C GLY A 605 19.78 -6.82 -14.68
N ARG A 606 18.67 -7.58 -14.56
CA ARG A 606 17.44 -7.33 -15.32
C ARG A 606 16.66 -6.20 -14.66
N TYR A 607 16.54 -5.04 -15.33
CA TYR A 607 15.86 -3.85 -14.80
C TYR A 607 16.33 -3.43 -13.39
N ALA A 608 17.53 -3.81 -12.98
CA ALA A 608 18.14 -3.48 -11.69
C ALA A 608 19.66 -3.36 -11.84
N PRO A 609 20.37 -2.60 -10.98
CA PRO A 609 21.82 -2.56 -10.98
C PRO A 609 22.45 -3.95 -10.88
N ARG A 610 23.57 -4.16 -11.58
CA ARG A 610 24.32 -5.42 -11.44
C ARG A 610 25.13 -5.38 -10.15
N LEU A 611 24.89 -6.36 -9.27
CA LEU A 611 25.71 -6.60 -8.09
C LEU A 611 27.15 -6.96 -8.51
N LEU A 612 28.13 -6.22 -7.99
CA LEU A 612 29.56 -6.45 -8.26
C LEU A 612 30.20 -7.29 -7.16
N SER A 613 30.11 -6.83 -5.92
CA SER A 613 30.59 -7.57 -4.74
C SER A 613 29.92 -7.02 -3.47
N PHE A 614 30.04 -7.74 -2.36
CA PHE A 614 29.47 -7.31 -1.07
C PHE A 614 30.22 -7.95 0.10
N ASN A 615 30.13 -7.33 1.27
CA ASN A 615 30.49 -7.95 2.54
C ASN A 615 29.57 -7.43 3.65
N LEU A 616 28.61 -8.27 4.07
CA LEU A 616 27.63 -7.94 5.12
C LEU A 616 28.18 -8.13 6.54
N HIS A 617 29.40 -8.66 6.68
CA HIS A 617 30.04 -8.91 7.98
C HIS A 617 31.11 -7.85 8.34
N ASP A 618 31.47 -6.98 7.39
CA ASP A 618 32.38 -5.87 7.64
C ASP A 618 31.76 -4.82 8.58
N THR A 619 32.61 -3.94 9.13
CA THR A 619 32.16 -2.84 10.01
C THR A 619 32.60 -1.47 9.47
N PRO A 620 31.72 -0.77 8.73
CA PRO A 620 30.32 -1.08 8.43
C PRO A 620 30.18 -2.09 7.28
N PRO A 621 29.03 -2.80 7.19
CA PRO A 621 28.72 -3.68 6.07
C PRO A 621 28.56 -2.87 4.79
N TRP A 622 28.83 -3.50 3.64
CA TRP A 622 28.77 -2.82 2.35
C TRP A 622 28.32 -3.73 1.20
N VAL A 623 27.70 -3.10 0.19
CA VAL A 623 27.30 -3.69 -1.10
C VAL A 623 27.81 -2.77 -2.22
N ALA A 624 28.38 -3.35 -3.26
CA ALA A 624 28.88 -2.61 -4.43
C ALA A 624 28.13 -3.02 -5.69
N GLU A 625 27.67 -2.03 -6.45
CA GLU A 625 26.88 -2.21 -7.66
C GLU A 625 27.41 -1.37 -8.82
N VAL A 626 27.05 -1.76 -10.04
CA VAL A 626 27.34 -0.97 -11.25
C VAL A 626 26.52 0.32 -11.20
N PRO A 627 27.14 1.50 -11.37
CA PRO A 627 26.39 2.74 -11.36
C PRO A 627 25.43 2.79 -12.56
N PRO A 628 24.21 3.33 -12.37
CA PRO A 628 23.23 3.46 -13.43
C PRO A 628 23.71 4.46 -14.49
N HIS A 629 24.22 3.98 -15.63
CA HIS A 629 24.64 4.82 -16.75
C HIS A 629 23.84 4.46 -18.01
N SER A 630 23.49 5.49 -18.79
CA SER A 630 23.04 5.36 -20.17
C SER A 630 24.11 4.64 -21.03
N PRO A 631 23.74 3.97 -22.14
CA PRO A 631 24.69 3.40 -23.11
C PRO A 631 25.80 4.37 -23.55
N ASP A 632 25.53 5.68 -23.54
CA ASP A 632 26.48 6.74 -23.90
C ASP A 632 27.43 7.15 -22.76
N GLY A 633 27.39 6.46 -21.62
CA GLY A 633 28.21 6.75 -20.44
C GLY A 633 27.73 7.95 -19.61
N ILE A 634 26.53 8.46 -19.88
CA ILE A 634 25.90 9.55 -19.11
C ILE A 634 25.19 8.95 -17.88
N PRO A 635 25.37 9.50 -16.66
CA PRO A 635 24.64 9.05 -15.48
C PRO A 635 23.14 9.08 -15.70
N ALA A 636 22.44 7.98 -15.40
CA ALA A 636 21.00 7.87 -15.60
C ALA A 636 20.25 8.84 -14.67
N GLU A 637 19.34 9.62 -15.24
CA GLU A 637 18.48 10.54 -14.49
C GLU A 637 17.37 9.75 -13.79
N SER A 638 16.83 10.28 -12.68
CA SER A 638 15.63 9.70 -12.09
C SER A 638 14.41 10.05 -12.95
N LEU A 639 13.41 9.17 -12.97
CA LEU A 639 12.14 9.45 -13.63
C LEU A 639 11.50 10.74 -13.11
N ALA A 640 11.66 11.06 -11.82
CA ALA A 640 11.22 12.34 -11.25
C ALA A 640 11.85 13.55 -11.96
N THR A 641 13.14 13.49 -12.28
CA THR A 641 13.84 14.56 -13.00
C THR A 641 13.33 14.70 -14.43
N VAL A 642 13.05 13.57 -15.09
CA VAL A 642 12.51 13.54 -16.46
C VAL A 642 11.09 14.14 -16.50
N LEU A 643 10.22 13.74 -15.56
CA LEU A 643 8.86 14.27 -15.44
C LEU A 643 8.85 15.78 -15.14
N ASP A 644 9.75 16.26 -14.28
CA ASP A 644 9.86 17.69 -13.92
C ASP A 644 10.32 18.58 -15.09
N ARG A 645 11.16 18.07 -15.99
CA ARG A 645 11.61 18.82 -17.17
C ARG A 645 10.48 19.03 -18.19
N GLY A 646 9.58 18.05 -18.28
CA GLY A 646 8.41 18.11 -19.13
C GLY A 646 8.70 18.07 -20.64
N ASP A 647 9.91 17.70 -21.05
CA ASP A 647 10.40 17.67 -22.44
C ASP A 647 10.44 16.25 -23.04
N LEU A 648 9.49 15.38 -22.65
CA LEU A 648 9.44 13.99 -23.07
C LEU A 648 8.51 13.80 -24.29
N GLU A 649 9.04 13.21 -25.37
CA GLU A 649 8.24 12.85 -26.55
C GLU A 649 7.22 11.75 -26.22
N ALA A 650 6.04 11.80 -26.85
CA ALA A 650 4.94 10.86 -26.60
C ALA A 650 5.37 9.38 -26.70
N ASP A 651 6.09 9.01 -27.77
CA ASP A 651 6.56 7.64 -27.97
C ASP A 651 7.57 7.21 -26.89
N ALA A 652 8.45 8.13 -26.47
CA ALA A 652 9.42 7.87 -25.41
C ALA A 652 8.73 7.67 -24.05
N ALA A 653 7.69 8.46 -23.78
CA ALA A 653 6.91 8.35 -22.56
C ALA A 653 6.17 7.00 -22.47
N LEU A 654 5.57 6.56 -23.57
CA LEU A 654 4.88 5.27 -23.65
C LEU A 654 5.85 4.09 -23.54
N GLU A 655 7.03 4.17 -24.16
CA GLU A 655 8.06 3.13 -24.01
C GLU A 655 8.60 3.04 -22.58
N LEU A 656 8.83 4.18 -21.92
CA LEU A 656 9.24 4.20 -20.50
C LEU A 656 8.14 3.62 -19.60
N ALA A 657 6.85 3.94 -19.87
CA ALA A 657 5.73 3.36 -19.14
C ALA A 657 5.66 1.84 -19.32
N TRP A 658 5.87 1.36 -20.55
CA TRP A 658 5.90 -0.08 -20.84
C TRP A 658 7.07 -0.78 -20.15
N HIS A 659 8.29 -0.25 -20.26
CA HIS A 659 9.46 -0.80 -19.59
C HIS A 659 9.34 -0.78 -18.07
N LEU A 660 8.65 0.20 -17.50
CA LEU A 660 8.35 0.25 -16.07
C LEU A 660 7.39 -0.88 -15.66
N CYS A 661 6.34 -1.16 -16.43
CA CYS A 661 5.47 -2.31 -16.20
C CYS A 661 6.23 -3.63 -16.30
N GLU A 662 7.08 -3.80 -17.32
CA GLU A 662 7.92 -4.98 -17.49
C GLU A 662 8.94 -5.16 -16.34
N ALA A 663 9.51 -4.07 -15.83
CA ALA A 663 10.45 -4.10 -14.72
C ALA A 663 9.81 -4.60 -13.43
N VAL A 664 8.60 -4.13 -13.12
CA VAL A 664 7.81 -4.57 -11.96
C VAL A 664 7.32 -6.00 -12.15
N ASP A 665 6.89 -6.39 -13.35
CA ASP A 665 6.49 -7.77 -13.63
C ASP A 665 7.68 -8.74 -13.50
N ALA A 666 8.86 -8.34 -13.98
CA ALA A 666 10.08 -9.12 -13.84
C ALA A 666 10.47 -9.31 -12.36
N SER A 667 10.28 -8.29 -11.51
CA SER A 667 10.52 -8.43 -10.07
C SER A 667 9.52 -9.37 -9.42
N HIS A 668 8.23 -9.25 -9.72
CA HIS A 668 7.20 -10.15 -9.20
C HIS A 668 7.42 -11.61 -9.66
N ARG A 669 7.91 -11.84 -10.89
CA ARG A 669 8.33 -13.16 -11.37
C ARG A 669 9.58 -13.71 -10.66
N ALA A 670 10.46 -12.83 -10.19
CA ALA A 670 11.62 -13.18 -9.36
C ALA A 670 11.27 -13.33 -7.85
N ASP A 671 9.97 -13.35 -7.52
CA ASP A 671 9.47 -13.45 -6.14
C ASP A 671 9.98 -12.27 -5.28
N LEU A 672 9.95 -11.07 -5.87
CA LEU A 672 10.39 -9.81 -5.28
C LEU A 672 9.29 -8.75 -5.42
N ILE A 673 8.83 -8.22 -4.30
CA ILE A 673 8.00 -7.00 -4.24
C ILE A 673 8.95 -5.84 -3.95
N HIS A 674 8.90 -4.75 -4.73
CA HIS A 674 9.81 -3.61 -4.55
C HIS A 674 9.49 -2.83 -3.27
N GLY A 675 8.19 -2.64 -2.95
CA GLY A 675 7.72 -2.12 -1.65
C GLY A 675 7.85 -0.61 -1.46
N ASN A 676 8.59 0.09 -2.32
CA ASN A 676 8.78 1.55 -2.28
C ASN A 676 9.04 2.13 -3.68
N LEU A 677 8.27 1.68 -4.67
CA LEU A 677 8.37 2.17 -6.05
C LEU A 677 7.97 3.65 -6.14
N THR A 678 8.87 4.49 -6.64
CA THR A 678 8.72 5.95 -6.77
C THR A 678 9.39 6.45 -8.05
N ALA A 679 9.05 7.66 -8.50
CA ALA A 679 9.77 8.30 -9.60
C ALA A 679 11.27 8.53 -9.31
N THR A 680 11.69 8.53 -8.04
CA THR A 680 13.11 8.61 -7.64
C THR A 680 13.82 7.26 -7.62
N SER A 681 13.09 6.17 -7.37
CA SER A 681 13.63 4.80 -7.39
C SER A 681 13.72 4.24 -8.81
N VAL A 682 13.09 4.88 -9.79
CA VAL A 682 13.19 4.56 -11.22
C VAL A 682 14.25 5.44 -11.88
N ARG A 683 15.22 4.83 -12.56
CA ARG A 683 16.24 5.50 -13.38
C ARG A 683 15.92 5.34 -14.85
N CYS A 684 15.99 6.41 -15.62
CA CYS A 684 15.76 6.42 -17.06
C CYS A 684 17.10 6.26 -17.80
N LEU A 685 17.25 5.18 -18.56
CA LEU A 685 18.39 4.90 -19.43
C LEU A 685 17.96 5.06 -20.88
N GLY A 686 17.90 6.29 -21.38
CA GLY A 686 17.32 6.58 -22.69
C GLY A 686 15.83 6.22 -22.70
N ARG A 687 15.46 5.17 -23.45
CA ARG A 687 14.08 4.70 -23.60
C ARG A 687 13.71 3.52 -22.68
N THR A 688 14.65 3.05 -21.86
CA THR A 688 14.39 1.97 -20.88
C THR A 688 14.52 2.47 -19.43
N VAL A 689 14.13 1.64 -18.47
CA VAL A 689 14.19 1.98 -17.04
C VAL A 689 15.04 1.00 -16.24
N MET A 690 15.45 1.43 -15.06
CA MET A 690 16.07 0.56 -14.06
C MET A 690 15.54 0.91 -12.67
N LEU A 691 15.13 -0.11 -11.93
CA LEU A 691 14.67 0.01 -10.55
C LEU A 691 15.87 -0.03 -9.60
N THR A 692 15.89 0.91 -8.66
CA THR A 692 16.93 1.10 -7.64
C THR A 692 16.27 1.22 -6.27
N ASP A 693 17.03 1.22 -5.18
CA ASP A 693 16.49 1.31 -3.82
C ASP A 693 15.67 0.08 -3.38
N TRP A 694 16.23 -1.10 -3.61
CA TRP A 694 15.62 -2.39 -3.27
C TRP A 694 15.63 -2.73 -1.77
N PHE A 695 16.17 -1.87 -0.90
CA PHE A 695 16.29 -2.14 0.54
C PHE A 695 14.95 -2.42 1.23
N TRP A 696 13.84 -1.95 0.65
CA TRP A 696 12.47 -2.16 1.13
C TRP A 696 11.80 -3.41 0.57
N SER A 697 12.51 -4.18 -0.25
CA SER A 697 11.92 -5.33 -0.93
C SER A 697 11.58 -6.46 0.03
N SER A 698 10.50 -7.17 -0.28
CA SER A 698 10.06 -8.34 0.49
C SER A 698 9.94 -9.58 -0.38
N HIS A 699 10.03 -10.73 0.27
CA HIS A 699 9.87 -12.06 -0.33
C HIS A 699 8.69 -12.75 0.33
N GLU A 700 7.49 -12.53 -0.18
CA GLU A 700 6.31 -13.28 0.23
C GLU A 700 5.62 -13.89 -0.99
N GLY A 701 5.44 -15.22 -0.96
CA GLY A 701 4.92 -16.03 -2.06
C GLY A 701 3.43 -15.80 -2.34
N ARG A 702 3.12 -14.70 -3.07
CA ARG A 702 1.91 -14.27 -3.84
C ARG A 702 0.54 -14.19 -3.13
N PRO A 703 -0.38 -13.25 -3.51
CA PRO A 703 -0.29 -12.09 -4.41
C PRO A 703 -0.17 -10.77 -3.63
N GLY A 704 1.01 -10.14 -3.70
CA GLY A 704 1.38 -8.90 -2.97
C GLY A 704 1.81 -7.77 -3.91
N ALA A 705 1.21 -7.71 -5.10
CA ALA A 705 1.49 -6.68 -6.09
C ALA A 705 0.76 -5.36 -5.78
N GLY A 706 -0.30 -5.36 -4.96
CA GLY A 706 -1.21 -4.23 -4.78
C GLY A 706 -0.56 -2.87 -4.54
N THR A 707 0.53 -2.83 -3.79
CA THR A 707 1.28 -1.61 -3.47
C THR A 707 2.24 -1.20 -4.60
N ASP A 708 2.95 -2.14 -5.22
CA ASP A 708 3.78 -1.88 -6.41
C ASP A 708 2.92 -1.51 -7.62
N ILE A 709 1.81 -2.20 -7.85
CA ILE A 709 0.84 -1.97 -8.93
C ILE A 709 0.15 -0.62 -8.77
N ALA A 710 -0.17 -0.25 -7.53
CA ALA A 710 -0.68 1.06 -7.20
C ALA A 710 0.30 2.20 -7.49
N ALA A 711 1.57 2.02 -7.12
CA ALA A 711 2.61 2.99 -7.42
C ALA A 711 2.90 3.03 -8.93
N LEU A 712 2.94 1.86 -9.57
CA LEU A 712 3.09 1.70 -11.01
C LEU A 712 1.99 2.42 -11.76
N ALA A 713 0.73 2.25 -11.36
CA ALA A 713 -0.42 2.90 -11.97
C ALA A 713 -0.29 4.42 -12.00
N LEU A 714 0.18 5.03 -10.89
CA LEU A 714 0.40 6.47 -10.80
C LEU A 714 1.56 6.97 -11.67
N LEU A 715 2.65 6.20 -11.74
CA LEU A 715 3.80 6.54 -12.57
C LEU A 715 3.48 6.38 -14.07
N VAL A 716 2.68 5.36 -14.41
CA VAL A 716 2.18 5.13 -15.77
C VAL A 716 1.23 6.26 -16.17
N ASP A 717 0.29 6.66 -15.31
CA ASP A 717 -0.61 7.79 -15.58
C ASP A 717 0.15 9.12 -15.77
N ALA A 718 1.19 9.36 -14.96
CA ALA A 718 2.07 10.53 -15.13
C ALA A 718 2.83 10.51 -16.47
N LEU A 719 3.24 9.34 -16.95
CA LEU A 719 3.95 9.20 -18.23
C LEU A 719 2.99 9.30 -19.42
N THR A 720 1.81 8.70 -19.35
CA THR A 720 0.81 8.75 -20.43
C THR A 720 0.21 10.14 -20.60
N ALA A 721 0.28 11.01 -19.59
CA ALA A 721 -0.07 12.43 -19.71
C ALA A 721 0.74 13.19 -20.79
N PHE A 722 1.93 12.70 -21.16
CA PHE A 722 2.75 13.24 -22.26
C PHE A 722 2.31 12.76 -23.65
N ALA A 723 1.36 11.82 -23.73
CA ALA A 723 0.84 11.26 -24.97
C ALA A 723 -0.70 11.40 -25.09
N PRO A 724 -1.25 12.63 -25.01
CA PRO A 724 -2.71 12.84 -25.00
C PRO A 724 -3.41 12.48 -26.32
N GLU A 725 -2.64 12.34 -27.41
CA GLU A 725 -3.15 12.01 -28.74
C GLU A 725 -3.42 10.51 -28.93
N VAL A 726 -2.93 9.66 -28.03
CA VAL A 726 -3.10 8.20 -28.10
C VAL A 726 -4.34 7.78 -27.32
N ASP A 727 -5.23 7.04 -27.97
CA ASP A 727 -6.40 6.43 -27.31
C ASP A 727 -5.94 5.33 -26.32
N LEU A 728 -6.07 5.66 -25.03
CA LEU A 728 -5.65 4.85 -23.89
C LEU A 728 -6.84 4.57 -22.95
N ASP A 729 -8.08 4.65 -23.43
CA ASP A 729 -9.26 4.47 -22.58
C ASP A 729 -9.30 3.08 -21.91
N ASP A 730 -8.83 2.03 -22.60
CA ASP A 730 -8.68 0.68 -22.02
C ASP A 730 -7.66 0.65 -20.87
N LEU A 731 -6.56 1.40 -21.00
CA LEU A 731 -5.54 1.50 -19.96
C LEU A 731 -6.07 2.30 -18.77
N ARG A 732 -6.80 3.40 -19.02
CA ARG A 732 -7.42 4.21 -17.95
C ARG A 732 -8.47 3.40 -17.19
N ALA A 733 -9.29 2.62 -17.90
CA ALA A 733 -10.25 1.70 -17.28
C ALA A 733 -9.54 0.64 -16.41
N LEU A 734 -8.39 0.10 -16.84
CA LEU A 734 -7.60 -0.83 -16.02
C LEU A 734 -6.96 -0.14 -14.82
N LEU A 735 -6.43 1.07 -14.98
CA LEU A 735 -5.83 1.86 -13.90
C LEU A 735 -6.87 2.25 -12.84
N GLU A 736 -8.12 2.50 -13.22
CA GLU A 736 -9.25 2.73 -12.29
C GLU A 736 -9.63 1.47 -11.49
N VAL A 737 -9.41 0.29 -12.06
CA VAL A 737 -9.72 -1.02 -11.45
C VAL A 737 -8.53 -1.60 -10.67
N CYS A 738 -7.34 -0.98 -10.73
CA CYS A 738 -6.15 -1.32 -9.93
C CYS A 738 -6.29 -0.99 -8.43
N ASP A 739 -7.40 -1.43 -7.83
CA ASP A 739 -7.67 -1.40 -6.40
C ASP A 739 -7.36 -2.78 -5.80
N PRO A 740 -6.29 -2.91 -4.98
CA PRO A 740 -5.89 -4.19 -4.41
C PRO A 740 -6.94 -4.84 -3.50
N ASP A 741 -7.96 -4.08 -3.06
CA ASP A 741 -8.99 -4.55 -2.14
C ASP A 741 -10.37 -4.79 -2.82
N ARG A 742 -10.50 -4.60 -4.15
CA ARG A 742 -11.81 -4.60 -4.84
C ARG A 742 -11.98 -5.54 -6.04
N SER A 743 -10.93 -6.20 -6.52
CA SER A 743 -11.05 -7.11 -7.68
C SER A 743 -10.84 -8.57 -7.26
N ASP A 744 -11.83 -9.43 -7.52
CA ASP A 744 -11.70 -10.90 -7.41
C ASP A 744 -10.60 -11.49 -8.33
N ILE A 745 -10.02 -10.66 -9.22
CA ILE A 745 -8.88 -10.96 -10.08
C ILE A 745 -7.86 -9.80 -9.98
N PRO A 746 -6.73 -9.95 -9.27
CA PRO A 746 -5.75 -8.86 -9.12
C PRO A 746 -5.08 -8.55 -10.46
N ILE A 747 -5.16 -7.28 -10.89
CA ILE A 747 -4.44 -6.80 -12.08
C ILE A 747 -2.94 -6.91 -11.84
N THR A 748 -2.21 -7.51 -12.78
CA THR A 748 -0.75 -7.68 -12.70
C THR A 748 -0.01 -6.63 -13.52
N ALA A 749 1.26 -6.38 -13.18
CA ALA A 749 2.11 -5.48 -13.95
C ALA A 749 2.28 -5.99 -15.40
N GLY A 750 2.30 -7.31 -15.59
CA GLY A 750 2.30 -7.95 -16.90
C GLY A 750 1.05 -7.63 -17.74
N GLN A 751 -0.14 -7.54 -17.13
CA GLN A 751 -1.35 -7.15 -17.88
C GLN A 751 -1.31 -5.68 -18.32
N LEU A 752 -0.80 -4.77 -17.47
CA LEU A 752 -0.57 -3.37 -17.87
C LEU A 752 0.49 -3.27 -18.98
N ALA A 753 1.56 -4.06 -18.89
CA ALA A 753 2.58 -4.16 -19.94
C ALA A 753 1.99 -4.68 -21.25
N GLU A 754 1.10 -5.67 -21.21
CA GLU A 754 0.44 -6.22 -22.40
C GLU A 754 -0.41 -5.19 -23.14
N VAL A 755 -1.19 -4.37 -22.42
CA VAL A 755 -2.01 -3.30 -23.03
C VAL A 755 -1.14 -2.22 -23.64
N LEU A 756 -0.12 -1.75 -22.92
CA LEU A 756 0.84 -0.77 -23.44
C LEU A 756 1.59 -1.34 -24.67
N SER A 757 1.99 -2.61 -24.62
CA SER A 757 2.65 -3.28 -25.75
C SER A 757 1.74 -3.43 -26.96
N ALA A 758 0.44 -3.66 -26.77
CA ALA A 758 -0.51 -3.76 -27.87
C ALA A 758 -0.67 -2.41 -28.59
N ARG A 759 -0.65 -1.31 -27.84
CA ARG A 759 -0.75 0.07 -28.37
C ARG A 759 0.56 0.55 -29.01
N LEU A 760 1.71 0.10 -28.50
CA LEU A 760 3.03 0.36 -29.07
C LEU A 760 3.39 -0.57 -30.26
N GLY A 761 2.59 -1.60 -30.57
CA GLY A 761 2.96 -2.60 -31.58
C GLY A 761 4.13 -3.51 -31.17
N MET A 762 4.29 -3.75 -29.86
CA MET A 762 5.44 -4.37 -29.19
C MET A 762 5.16 -5.76 -28.58
N GLN A 763 4.10 -6.48 -29.00
CA GLN A 763 3.70 -7.74 -28.32
C GLN A 763 4.76 -8.87 -28.41
N GLY A 764 5.38 -9.17 -27.26
CA GLY A 764 5.88 -10.48 -26.88
C GLY A 764 7.04 -11.04 -27.70
N ASP A 765 8.17 -10.34 -27.77
CA ASP A 765 9.35 -10.83 -28.47
C ASP A 765 10.55 -10.91 -27.52
N ASP A 766 10.88 -12.12 -27.04
CA ASP A 766 12.19 -12.40 -26.42
C ASP A 766 13.33 -11.91 -27.35
N GLY A 767 13.06 -11.82 -28.66
CA GLY A 767 14.01 -11.36 -29.64
C GLY A 767 14.18 -9.84 -29.79
N ARG A 768 13.17 -9.02 -29.52
CA ARG A 768 13.36 -7.54 -29.48
C ARG A 768 14.18 -7.11 -28.27
N LEU A 769 14.06 -7.85 -27.16
CA LEU A 769 14.93 -7.69 -26.00
C LEU A 769 16.39 -7.99 -26.34
N ILE A 770 16.67 -9.05 -27.12
CA ILE A 770 18.04 -9.43 -27.49
C ILE A 770 18.68 -8.43 -28.46
N THR A 771 17.93 -7.91 -29.44
CA THR A 771 18.43 -6.87 -30.36
C THR A 771 18.69 -5.54 -29.64
N ALA A 772 17.94 -5.24 -28.57
CA ALA A 772 18.20 -4.09 -27.69
C ALA A 772 19.41 -4.29 -26.75
N LEU A 773 19.91 -5.52 -26.58
CA LEU A 773 21.14 -5.76 -25.82
C LEU A 773 22.37 -5.36 -26.63
N ASP A 774 23.29 -4.68 -25.96
CA ASP A 774 24.59 -4.41 -26.53
C ASP A 774 25.31 -5.72 -26.95
N ARG A 775 26.16 -5.62 -27.97
CA ARG A 775 26.88 -6.78 -28.51
C ARG A 775 27.70 -7.53 -27.45
N PRO A 776 28.35 -6.88 -26.46
CA PRO A 776 29.00 -7.56 -25.34
C PRO A 776 28.06 -8.44 -24.50
N THR A 777 26.82 -7.99 -24.26
CA THR A 777 25.85 -8.77 -23.49
C THR A 777 25.31 -9.94 -24.31
N ARG A 778 25.04 -9.75 -25.61
CA ARG A 778 24.70 -10.86 -26.52
C ARG A 778 25.83 -11.90 -26.57
N ALA A 779 27.09 -11.48 -26.68
CA ALA A 779 28.25 -12.36 -26.60
C ALA A 779 28.33 -13.11 -25.26
N SER A 780 27.99 -12.46 -24.14
CA SER A 780 27.94 -13.11 -22.81
C SER A 780 26.84 -14.17 -22.69
N LEU A 781 25.72 -14.00 -23.39
CA LEU A 781 24.68 -15.03 -23.51
C LEU A 781 25.21 -16.22 -24.29
N ILE A 782 25.81 -15.97 -25.46
CA ILE A 782 26.42 -17.01 -26.31
C ILE A 782 27.52 -17.74 -25.55
N ARG A 783 28.31 -17.07 -24.70
CA ARG A 783 29.37 -17.65 -23.85
C ARG A 783 28.89 -18.23 -22.51
N GLY A 784 27.58 -18.26 -22.25
CA GLY A 784 27.03 -18.73 -20.98
C GLY A 784 27.45 -20.17 -20.61
N PRO A 785 27.63 -20.49 -19.32
CA PRO A 785 27.96 -21.85 -18.91
C PRO A 785 26.84 -22.82 -19.31
N VAL A 786 27.21 -24.02 -19.74
CA VAL A 786 26.29 -25.08 -20.16
C VAL A 786 26.50 -26.26 -19.20
N ALA A 787 25.48 -26.62 -18.42
CA ALA A 787 25.59 -27.59 -17.33
C ALA A 787 25.85 -29.04 -17.82
N SER A 788 25.28 -29.38 -18.96
CA SER A 788 25.48 -30.61 -19.75
C SER A 788 25.35 -30.25 -21.24
N CYS A 789 25.92 -31.03 -22.16
CA CYS A 789 25.88 -30.75 -23.59
C CYS A 789 24.49 -30.30 -24.07
N SER A 790 24.40 -29.10 -24.64
CA SER A 790 23.14 -28.57 -25.16
C SER A 790 22.87 -29.15 -26.55
N ARG A 791 21.78 -29.91 -26.67
CA ARG A 791 21.37 -30.56 -27.92
C ARG A 791 20.34 -29.72 -28.65
N ILE A 792 20.73 -29.16 -29.79
CA ILE A 792 19.90 -28.29 -30.62
C ILE A 792 19.55 -29.03 -31.91
N ALA A 793 18.26 -29.27 -32.15
CA ALA A 793 17.80 -29.84 -33.40
C ALA A 793 17.42 -28.72 -34.39
N VAL A 794 17.97 -28.77 -35.60
CA VAL A 794 17.61 -27.90 -36.73
C VAL A 794 16.83 -28.74 -37.74
N LEU A 795 15.52 -28.48 -37.84
CA LEU A 795 14.62 -29.27 -38.68
C LEU A 795 14.05 -28.43 -39.81
N GLY A 796 14.03 -28.99 -41.02
CA GLY A 796 13.25 -28.47 -42.13
C GLY A 796 11.79 -28.91 -42.05
N VAL A 797 10.86 -27.95 -42.14
CA VAL A 797 9.45 -28.22 -42.42
C VAL A 797 9.30 -28.58 -43.90
N PRO A 798 8.31 -29.40 -44.35
CA PRO A 798 8.14 -29.72 -45.76
C PRO A 798 8.17 -28.49 -46.68
N GLY A 799 9.04 -28.51 -47.69
CA GLY A 799 9.28 -27.39 -48.62
C GLY A 799 10.32 -26.37 -48.16
N ALA A 800 10.85 -26.48 -46.93
CA ALA A 800 11.91 -25.60 -46.47
C ALA A 800 13.24 -25.86 -47.21
N SER A 801 13.94 -24.78 -47.52
CA SER A 801 15.32 -24.81 -48.03
C SER A 801 16.22 -24.06 -47.03
N GLY A 802 17.48 -24.47 -46.89
CA GLY A 802 18.44 -23.80 -46.00
C GLY A 802 18.55 -24.38 -44.58
N THR A 803 17.98 -25.55 -44.29
CA THR A 803 18.16 -26.25 -43.00
C THR A 803 19.63 -26.52 -42.69
N SER A 804 20.34 -27.21 -43.59
CA SER A 804 21.77 -27.49 -43.44
C SER A 804 22.63 -26.22 -43.40
N THR A 805 22.18 -25.16 -44.07
CA THR A 805 22.86 -23.85 -44.05
C THR A 805 22.70 -23.18 -42.69
N THR A 806 21.49 -23.20 -42.13
CA THR A 806 21.20 -22.67 -40.79
C THR A 806 21.96 -23.45 -39.71
N ALA A 807 22.01 -24.78 -39.81
CA ALA A 807 22.77 -25.62 -38.88
C ALA A 807 24.27 -25.31 -38.91
N ALA A 808 24.86 -25.20 -40.11
CA ALA A 808 26.28 -24.90 -40.26
C ALA A 808 26.66 -23.48 -39.78
N LEU A 809 25.84 -22.46 -40.10
CA LEU A 809 26.10 -21.08 -39.68
C LEU A 809 25.87 -20.87 -38.18
N LEU A 810 24.85 -21.50 -37.59
CA LEU A 810 24.64 -21.50 -36.14
C LEU A 810 25.86 -22.09 -35.41
N ALA A 811 26.41 -23.19 -35.92
CA ALA A 811 27.62 -23.80 -35.37
C ALA A 811 28.86 -22.92 -35.51
N THR A 812 28.96 -22.19 -36.61
CA THR A 812 30.07 -21.28 -36.90
C THR A 812 30.09 -20.13 -35.89
N VAL A 813 28.94 -19.52 -35.61
CA VAL A 813 28.83 -18.45 -34.59
C VAL A 813 29.13 -18.99 -33.19
N PHE A 814 28.63 -20.18 -32.83
CA PHE A 814 28.93 -20.78 -31.52
C PHE A 814 30.42 -21.09 -31.35
N ALA A 815 31.08 -21.62 -32.38
CA ALA A 815 32.50 -21.94 -32.33
C ALA A 815 33.38 -20.67 -32.20
N ASP A 816 33.05 -19.63 -32.97
CA ASP A 816 33.79 -18.35 -32.96
C ASP A 816 33.68 -17.63 -31.60
N GLU A 817 32.47 -17.55 -31.04
CA GLU A 817 32.22 -16.80 -29.80
C GLU A 817 32.58 -17.56 -28.52
N ARG A 818 32.32 -18.88 -28.45
CA ARG A 818 32.54 -19.66 -27.22
C ARG A 818 33.95 -20.20 -27.10
N ARG A 819 34.67 -20.37 -28.22
CA ARG A 819 35.92 -21.18 -28.30
C ARG A 819 35.78 -22.57 -27.63
N GLY A 820 34.54 -23.03 -27.45
CA GLY A 820 34.16 -24.29 -26.83
C GLY A 820 33.96 -25.38 -27.89
N ARG A 821 33.74 -26.61 -27.43
CA ARG A 821 33.60 -27.75 -28.35
C ARG A 821 32.18 -27.75 -28.93
N THR A 822 32.06 -27.36 -30.20
CA THR A 822 30.81 -27.36 -30.96
C THR A 822 30.85 -28.43 -32.05
N LEU A 823 29.81 -29.25 -32.13
CA LEU A 823 29.65 -30.31 -33.13
C LEU A 823 28.38 -30.09 -33.95
N VAL A 824 28.46 -30.28 -35.27
CA VAL A 824 27.30 -30.44 -36.14
C VAL A 824 27.21 -31.88 -36.64
N VAL A 825 26.04 -32.48 -36.52
CA VAL A 825 25.77 -33.86 -36.92
C VAL A 825 24.72 -33.87 -38.02
N ASP A 826 25.03 -34.53 -39.13
CA ASP A 826 24.06 -34.86 -40.17
C ASP A 826 23.20 -36.06 -39.71
N ALA A 827 21.92 -35.83 -39.42
CA ALA A 827 20.99 -36.88 -39.00
C ALA A 827 20.35 -37.65 -40.16
N ASP A 828 20.56 -37.20 -41.40
CA ASP A 828 20.08 -37.85 -42.62
C ASP A 828 21.27 -38.36 -43.47
N PRO A 829 22.12 -39.27 -42.94
CA PRO A 829 23.37 -39.68 -43.60
C PRO A 829 23.13 -40.23 -45.01
N GLY A 830 23.85 -39.68 -45.99
CA GLY A 830 23.73 -40.04 -47.41
C GLY A 830 22.60 -39.34 -48.17
N ARG A 831 21.77 -38.53 -47.50
CA ARG A 831 20.72 -37.67 -48.11
C ARG A 831 20.86 -36.19 -47.73
N GLY A 832 21.66 -35.87 -46.71
CA GLY A 832 21.92 -34.51 -46.23
C GLY A 832 22.78 -33.66 -47.20
N THR A 833 22.61 -32.34 -47.10
CA THR A 833 23.40 -31.35 -47.88
C THR A 833 24.50 -30.67 -47.06
N LEU A 834 24.65 -31.05 -45.78
CA LEU A 834 25.59 -30.45 -44.84
C LEU A 834 27.03 -30.57 -45.32
N GLY A 835 27.42 -31.71 -45.89
CA GLY A 835 28.77 -31.95 -46.39
C GLY A 835 29.22 -31.00 -47.51
N PHE A 836 28.30 -30.33 -48.21
CA PHE A 836 28.63 -29.31 -49.22
C PHE A 836 28.91 -27.92 -48.63
N ARG A 837 28.60 -27.71 -47.34
CA ARG A 837 28.76 -26.42 -46.66
C ARG A 837 30.08 -26.31 -45.88
N VAL A 838 30.88 -27.36 -45.88
CA VAL A 838 32.10 -27.50 -45.08
C VAL A 838 33.32 -27.65 -45.98
N ASN A 839 34.32 -26.79 -45.78
CA ASN A 839 35.60 -26.89 -46.47
C ASN A 839 36.38 -28.10 -45.93
N ARG A 840 36.82 -29.01 -46.80
CA ARG A 840 37.60 -30.25 -46.48
C ARG A 840 36.84 -31.36 -45.77
N ASN A 841 35.92 -32.02 -46.47
CA ASN A 841 35.35 -33.29 -46.00
C ASN A 841 36.40 -34.43 -46.00
N ARG A 842 37.14 -34.58 -44.90
CA ARG A 842 38.22 -35.57 -44.74
C ARG A 842 37.90 -36.67 -43.74
N GLY A 843 36.85 -36.50 -42.94
CA GLY A 843 36.40 -37.49 -41.97
C GLY A 843 35.84 -38.74 -42.64
N ARG A 844 35.99 -39.90 -41.97
CA ARG A 844 35.37 -41.17 -42.41
C ARG A 844 33.83 -41.19 -42.29
N GLY A 845 33.24 -40.22 -41.58
CA GLY A 845 31.79 -40.01 -41.51
C GLY A 845 31.06 -40.86 -40.46
N MET A 846 29.76 -40.60 -40.35
CA MET A 846 28.83 -41.21 -39.39
C MET A 846 28.73 -42.73 -39.57
N THR A 847 28.62 -43.21 -40.81
CA THR A 847 28.48 -44.65 -41.09
C THR A 847 29.73 -45.44 -40.64
N ALA A 848 30.92 -44.87 -40.83
CA ALA A 848 32.16 -45.49 -40.37
C ALA A 848 32.31 -45.44 -38.83
N LEU A 849 31.82 -44.37 -38.20
CA LEU A 849 31.81 -44.23 -36.75
C LEU A 849 30.87 -45.26 -36.10
N ALA A 850 29.70 -45.48 -36.70
CA ALA A 850 28.67 -46.41 -36.24
C ALA A 850 29.21 -47.84 -36.07
N LEU A 851 30.08 -48.29 -36.99
CA LEU A 851 30.68 -49.64 -36.97
C LEU A 851 31.73 -49.84 -35.87
N ARG A 852 32.26 -48.77 -35.29
CA ARG A 852 33.35 -48.82 -34.31
C ARG A 852 33.05 -48.06 -33.01
N LEU A 853 31.81 -47.62 -32.81
CA LEU A 853 31.41 -46.82 -31.65
C LEU A 853 31.84 -47.48 -30.33
N ASP A 854 31.61 -48.79 -30.19
CA ASP A 854 31.95 -49.58 -28.99
C ASP A 854 33.46 -49.82 -28.80
N GLN A 855 34.27 -49.54 -29.82
CA GLN A 855 35.72 -49.75 -29.82
C GLN A 855 36.50 -48.46 -29.54
N LEU A 856 35.82 -47.32 -29.42
CA LEU A 856 36.46 -46.04 -29.17
C LEU A 856 36.87 -45.94 -27.71
N SER A 857 38.14 -45.64 -27.47
CA SER A 857 38.60 -45.18 -26.16
C SER A 857 37.86 -43.87 -25.92
N GLY A 858 37.06 -43.73 -24.85
CA GLY A 858 36.19 -42.57 -24.54
C GLY A 858 36.88 -41.20 -24.36
N ARG A 859 37.84 -40.90 -25.23
CA ARG A 859 38.60 -39.67 -25.39
C ARG A 859 38.17 -39.04 -26.71
N ARG A 860 38.00 -37.72 -26.70
CA ARG A 860 37.61 -36.96 -27.90
C ARG A 860 38.53 -37.20 -29.10
N ALA A 861 39.85 -37.35 -28.90
CA ALA A 861 40.82 -37.58 -29.97
C ALA A 861 40.58 -38.87 -30.77
N ALA A 862 39.88 -39.85 -30.20
CA ALA A 862 39.52 -41.08 -30.93
C ALA A 862 38.48 -40.82 -32.05
N LEU A 863 37.77 -39.69 -31.99
CA LEU A 863 36.76 -39.29 -32.96
C LEU A 863 37.32 -38.49 -34.13
N ASP A 864 38.54 -37.93 -34.02
CA ASP A 864 39.16 -37.09 -35.06
C ASP A 864 39.21 -37.75 -36.46
N PRO A 865 39.46 -39.07 -36.61
CA PRO A 865 39.46 -39.70 -37.93
C PRO A 865 38.09 -39.74 -38.62
N TYR A 866 37.01 -39.52 -37.88
CA TYR A 866 35.63 -39.59 -38.37
C TYR A 866 35.02 -38.23 -38.66
N LEU A 867 35.63 -37.17 -38.12
CA LEU A 867 35.10 -35.82 -38.15
C LEU A 867 35.82 -34.98 -39.21
N SER A 868 35.06 -34.08 -39.80
CA SER A 868 35.57 -32.96 -40.59
C SER A 868 35.55 -31.70 -39.71
N SER A 869 36.30 -30.66 -40.08
CA SER A 869 36.39 -29.43 -39.28
C SER A 869 36.13 -28.21 -40.16
N MET A 870 35.38 -27.24 -39.63
CA MET A 870 35.11 -25.94 -40.27
C MET A 870 36.24 -24.95 -39.98
N GLU A 871 36.34 -23.87 -40.76
CA GLU A 871 37.35 -22.83 -40.53
C GLU A 871 37.19 -22.12 -39.18
N SER A 872 35.96 -22.02 -38.66
CA SER A 872 35.63 -21.53 -37.33
C SER A 872 36.03 -22.45 -36.18
N GLY A 873 36.50 -23.67 -36.46
CA GLY A 873 36.86 -24.67 -35.45
C GLY A 873 35.71 -25.56 -34.97
N ALA A 874 34.51 -25.44 -35.54
CA ALA A 874 33.42 -26.40 -35.31
C ALA A 874 33.75 -27.76 -35.96
N ASP A 875 33.45 -28.85 -35.25
CA ASP A 875 33.56 -30.19 -35.80
C ASP A 875 32.27 -30.58 -36.53
N VAL A 876 32.37 -31.39 -37.58
CA VAL A 876 31.24 -31.82 -38.40
C VAL A 876 31.30 -33.32 -38.64
N LEU A 877 30.21 -34.01 -38.34
CA LEU A 877 29.99 -35.42 -38.64
C LEU A 877 28.95 -35.56 -39.75
N THR A 878 29.43 -35.83 -40.95
CA THR A 878 28.60 -36.00 -42.16
C THR A 878 29.17 -37.13 -43.01
N ASP A 879 28.32 -37.85 -43.73
CA ASP A 879 28.72 -38.87 -44.69
C ASP A 879 28.78 -38.28 -46.10
N LEU A 880 29.70 -38.77 -46.94
CA LEU A 880 29.70 -38.45 -48.37
C LEU A 880 28.48 -39.07 -49.06
N LEU A 881 27.88 -38.33 -50.01
CA LEU A 881 26.77 -38.84 -50.83
C LEU A 881 27.13 -40.18 -51.49
N GLY A 882 26.23 -41.16 -51.39
CA GLY A 882 26.35 -42.45 -52.08
C GLY A 882 26.92 -43.62 -51.27
N GLN A 883 27.06 -43.51 -49.95
CA GLN A 883 27.37 -44.68 -49.09
C GLN A 883 26.22 -45.71 -49.10
N PRO A 884 26.52 -47.03 -49.13
CA PRO A 884 25.54 -48.06 -49.52
C PRO A 884 24.45 -48.37 -48.48
N THR A 885 24.66 -48.06 -47.19
CA THR A 885 23.64 -48.28 -46.14
C THR A 885 23.86 -47.33 -44.96
N PRO A 886 22.97 -46.34 -44.74
CA PRO A 886 23.04 -45.49 -43.55
C PRO A 886 22.70 -46.26 -42.27
N PRO A 887 23.22 -45.84 -41.10
CA PRO A 887 22.88 -46.46 -39.82
C PRO A 887 21.39 -46.27 -39.49
N PRO A 888 20.74 -47.24 -38.81
CA PRO A 888 19.37 -47.09 -38.36
C PRO A 888 19.22 -45.94 -37.34
N PRO A 889 18.03 -45.33 -37.22
CA PRO A 889 17.79 -44.18 -36.32
C PRO A 889 18.20 -44.42 -34.86
N GLU A 890 18.01 -45.64 -34.35
CA GLU A 890 18.42 -46.00 -32.99
C GLU A 890 19.95 -45.96 -32.80
N GLN A 891 20.70 -46.28 -33.85
CA GLN A 891 22.16 -46.23 -33.82
C GLN A 891 22.66 -44.79 -33.95
N VAL A 892 22.01 -43.96 -34.78
CA VAL A 892 22.26 -42.50 -34.82
C VAL A 892 22.03 -41.88 -33.45
N LYS A 893 20.93 -42.25 -32.78
CA LYS A 893 20.62 -41.83 -31.41
C LYS A 893 21.77 -42.14 -30.45
N ARG A 894 22.25 -43.39 -30.44
CA ARG A 894 23.39 -43.82 -29.60
C ARG A 894 24.68 -43.05 -29.90
N ILE A 895 24.94 -42.74 -31.17
CA ILE A 895 26.10 -41.95 -31.57
C ILE A 895 25.98 -40.53 -31.02
N CYS A 896 24.84 -39.87 -31.16
CA CYS A 896 24.61 -38.54 -30.58
C CYS A 896 24.77 -38.53 -29.05
N ASP A 897 24.32 -39.58 -28.36
CA ASP A 897 24.51 -39.72 -26.90
C ASP A 897 25.97 -39.89 -26.49
N ALA A 898 26.76 -40.65 -27.27
CA ALA A 898 28.19 -40.79 -27.04
C ALA A 898 28.94 -39.47 -27.32
N LEU A 899 28.57 -38.76 -28.38
CA LEU A 899 29.18 -37.49 -28.77
C LEU A 899 28.86 -36.38 -27.77
N ALA A 900 27.65 -36.34 -27.21
CA ALA A 900 27.25 -35.36 -26.20
C ALA A 900 28.14 -35.36 -24.94
N GLN A 901 28.93 -36.41 -24.69
CA GLN A 901 29.88 -36.44 -23.57
C GLN A 901 31.17 -35.64 -23.84
N HIS A 902 31.41 -35.26 -25.09
CA HIS A 902 32.66 -34.65 -25.54
C HIS A 902 32.51 -33.23 -26.08
N TYR A 903 31.28 -32.74 -26.21
CA TYR A 903 30.95 -31.42 -26.77
C TYR A 903 30.08 -30.63 -25.81
N ASP A 904 30.18 -29.30 -25.87
CA ASP A 904 29.37 -28.38 -25.06
C ASP A 904 28.06 -28.05 -25.80
N VAL A 905 28.11 -28.02 -27.13
CA VAL A 905 26.97 -27.75 -28.03
C VAL A 905 26.97 -28.81 -29.13
N LEU A 906 25.86 -29.53 -29.29
CA LEU A 906 25.65 -30.51 -30.35
C LEU A 906 24.43 -30.08 -31.18
N ILE A 907 24.66 -29.77 -32.45
CA ILE A 907 23.65 -29.33 -33.40
C ILE A 907 23.34 -30.47 -34.35
N THR A 908 22.09 -30.89 -34.44
CA THR A 908 21.66 -31.97 -35.32
C THR A 908 20.89 -31.38 -36.51
N ASP A 909 21.40 -31.57 -37.72
CA ASP A 909 20.77 -31.17 -38.98
C ASP A 909 19.90 -32.32 -39.51
N SER A 910 18.59 -32.09 -39.65
CA SER A 910 17.71 -33.02 -40.36
C SER A 910 16.86 -32.30 -41.39
N HIS A 911 17.09 -32.68 -42.64
CA HIS A 911 16.48 -32.10 -43.84
C HIS A 911 15.32 -32.94 -44.39
N SER A 912 15.13 -34.18 -43.92
CA SER A 912 13.96 -35.01 -44.32
C SER A 912 12.67 -34.18 -44.23
N ALA A 913 11.69 -34.38 -45.12
CA ALA A 913 10.39 -33.71 -45.02
C ALA A 913 9.40 -34.51 -44.15
N GLU A 914 9.53 -35.83 -44.12
CA GLU A 914 8.60 -36.76 -43.46
C GLU A 914 8.88 -36.88 -41.96
N LEU A 915 7.83 -37.03 -41.14
CA LEU A 915 7.95 -37.36 -39.71
C LEU A 915 8.20 -38.86 -39.53
N ASP A 916 9.38 -39.31 -39.97
CA ASP A 916 9.82 -40.70 -39.90
C ASP A 916 10.50 -41.03 -38.55
N ALA A 917 10.93 -42.29 -38.40
CA ALA A 917 11.65 -42.75 -37.20
C ALA A 917 12.99 -42.01 -36.98
N GLY A 918 13.60 -41.47 -38.04
CA GLY A 918 14.81 -40.65 -37.98
C GLY A 918 14.53 -39.31 -37.30
N LYS A 919 13.53 -38.56 -37.76
CA LYS A 919 13.13 -37.30 -37.12
C LYS A 919 12.68 -37.49 -35.68
N HIS A 920 11.97 -38.58 -35.39
CA HIS A 920 11.58 -38.90 -34.02
C HIS A 920 12.79 -39.11 -33.12
N ALA A 921 13.84 -39.78 -33.61
CA ALA A 921 15.08 -39.97 -32.86
C ALA A 921 15.75 -38.62 -32.54
N VAL A 922 15.83 -37.70 -33.51
CA VAL A 922 16.38 -36.34 -33.33
C VAL A 922 15.57 -35.54 -32.32
N LEU A 923 14.24 -35.49 -32.49
CA LEU A 923 13.33 -34.76 -31.60
C LEU A 923 13.35 -35.30 -30.15
N SER A 924 13.50 -36.62 -29.98
CA SER A 924 13.55 -37.25 -28.66
C SER A 924 14.81 -36.91 -27.85
N GLN A 925 15.86 -36.41 -28.51
CA GLN A 925 17.13 -36.02 -27.87
C GLN A 925 17.31 -34.50 -27.79
N ALA A 926 16.43 -33.70 -28.38
CA ALA A 926 16.61 -32.26 -28.50
C ALA A 926 16.16 -31.53 -27.23
N ASP A 927 17.04 -30.70 -26.66
CA ASP A 927 16.69 -29.76 -25.59
C ASP A 927 16.03 -28.50 -26.18
N GLN A 928 16.40 -28.18 -27.42
CA GLN A 928 15.90 -27.04 -28.18
C GLN A 928 15.66 -27.40 -29.65
N LEU A 929 14.73 -26.66 -30.24
CA LEU A 929 14.31 -26.86 -31.61
C LEU A 929 14.39 -25.55 -32.42
N VAL A 930 15.04 -25.60 -33.57
CA VAL A 930 15.07 -24.55 -34.58
C VAL A 930 14.35 -25.09 -35.82
N LEU A 931 13.26 -24.45 -36.21
CA LEU A 931 12.44 -24.85 -37.35
C LEU A 931 12.70 -23.94 -38.53
N VAL A 932 13.24 -24.48 -39.61
CA VAL A 932 13.47 -23.73 -40.84
C VAL A 932 12.25 -23.86 -41.74
N VAL A 933 11.73 -22.72 -42.19
CA VAL A 933 10.56 -22.58 -43.05
C VAL A 933 10.91 -21.70 -44.25
N GLU A 934 10.27 -21.92 -45.40
CA GLU A 934 10.51 -21.09 -46.58
C GLU A 934 9.78 -19.74 -46.48
N SER A 935 8.53 -19.77 -46.02
CA SER A 935 7.69 -18.58 -45.77
C SER A 935 6.75 -18.84 -44.60
N LEU A 936 6.59 -17.86 -43.71
CA LEU A 936 5.67 -17.91 -42.58
C LEU A 936 4.20 -18.01 -43.01
N SER A 937 3.86 -17.42 -44.17
CA SER A 937 2.49 -17.41 -44.70
C SER A 937 1.94 -18.80 -45.02
N ASN A 938 2.81 -19.79 -45.18
CA ASN A 938 2.43 -21.14 -45.60
C ASN A 938 2.21 -22.08 -44.40
N LEU A 939 2.46 -21.61 -43.17
CA LEU A 939 2.40 -22.44 -41.97
C LEU A 939 0.97 -22.80 -41.55
N SER A 940 -0.01 -21.93 -41.85
CA SER A 940 -1.41 -22.12 -41.48
C SER A 940 -2.24 -22.87 -42.53
N ALA A 941 -1.63 -23.32 -43.64
CA ALA A 941 -2.33 -24.04 -44.71
C ALA A 941 -1.54 -25.23 -45.29
N GLY A 942 -2.27 -26.20 -45.85
CA GLY A 942 -1.70 -27.31 -46.61
C GLY A 942 -0.82 -28.29 -45.82
N ALA A 943 0.22 -28.81 -46.46
CA ALA A 943 1.08 -29.88 -45.92
C ALA A 943 1.89 -29.45 -44.68
N GLN A 944 2.15 -28.16 -44.49
CA GLN A 944 2.87 -27.65 -43.32
C GLN A 944 1.96 -27.64 -42.08
N ALA A 945 0.73 -27.17 -42.19
CA ALA A 945 -0.25 -27.22 -41.10
C ALA A 945 -0.51 -28.66 -40.62
N GLU A 946 -0.63 -29.61 -41.56
CA GLU A 946 -0.76 -31.04 -41.24
C GLU A 946 0.49 -31.56 -40.51
N TRP A 947 1.68 -31.15 -40.95
CA TRP A 947 2.95 -31.52 -40.31
C TRP A 947 3.02 -31.05 -38.84
N PHE A 948 2.67 -29.80 -38.56
CA PHE A 948 2.61 -29.26 -37.19
C PHE A 948 1.54 -29.98 -36.35
N SER A 949 0.36 -30.26 -36.91
CA SER A 949 -0.69 -31.01 -36.24
C SER A 949 -0.23 -32.42 -35.86
N ARG A 950 0.51 -33.11 -36.75
CA ARG A 950 1.09 -34.42 -36.47
C ARG A 950 2.18 -34.36 -35.40
N LEU A 951 3.03 -33.33 -35.42
CA LEU A 951 4.05 -33.10 -34.41
C LEU A 951 3.44 -32.89 -33.01
N LEU A 952 2.35 -32.12 -32.93
CA LEU A 952 1.56 -31.95 -31.71
C LEU A 952 0.92 -33.26 -31.24
N GLY A 953 0.38 -34.06 -32.17
CA GLY A 953 -0.18 -35.38 -31.89
C GLY A 953 0.83 -36.41 -31.38
N LEU A 954 2.11 -36.25 -31.70
CA LEU A 954 3.22 -37.06 -31.18
C LEU A 954 3.71 -36.61 -29.79
N GLY A 955 3.10 -35.57 -29.19
CA GLY A 955 3.38 -35.13 -27.82
C GLY A 955 4.48 -34.07 -27.68
N TYR A 956 5.06 -33.56 -28.78
CA TYR A 956 6.15 -32.57 -28.74
C TYR A 956 5.69 -31.12 -28.53
N LYS A 957 4.48 -30.90 -28.00
CA LYS A 957 3.92 -29.56 -27.75
C LYS A 957 4.85 -28.67 -26.93
N GLU A 958 5.46 -29.24 -25.89
CA GLU A 958 6.36 -28.51 -25.04
C GLU A 958 7.67 -28.13 -25.73
N LEU A 959 8.25 -29.01 -26.56
CA LEU A 959 9.47 -28.70 -27.31
C LEU A 959 9.18 -27.64 -28.38
N LEU A 960 8.00 -27.74 -29.01
CA LEU A 960 7.52 -26.83 -30.03
C LEU A 960 7.34 -25.41 -29.48
N SER A 961 6.67 -25.23 -28.33
CA SER A 961 6.44 -23.90 -27.75
C SER A 961 7.73 -23.13 -27.39
N ARG A 962 8.84 -23.84 -27.21
CA ARG A 962 10.19 -23.26 -26.96
C ARG A 962 11.04 -23.17 -28.23
N SER A 963 10.51 -23.56 -29.38
CA SER A 963 11.22 -23.54 -30.66
C SER A 963 11.39 -22.11 -31.20
N ILE A 964 12.40 -21.94 -32.04
CA ILE A 964 12.63 -20.72 -32.81
C ILE A 964 12.33 -21.04 -34.27
N ILE A 965 11.49 -20.25 -34.93
CA ILE A 965 11.20 -20.40 -36.37
C ILE A 965 12.14 -19.49 -37.17
N VAL A 966 12.77 -20.04 -38.19
CA VAL A 966 13.70 -19.34 -39.09
C VAL A 966 13.09 -19.31 -40.49
N GLU A 967 12.81 -18.10 -41.00
CA GLU A 967 12.32 -17.89 -42.36
C GLU A 967 13.50 -17.69 -43.33
N SER A 968 13.66 -18.62 -44.28
CA SER A 968 14.85 -18.75 -45.14
C SER A 968 14.74 -18.04 -46.50
N LYS A 969 13.52 -17.70 -46.97
CA LYS A 969 13.30 -16.98 -48.25
C LYS A 969 12.34 -15.79 -48.12
N GLY A 970 12.66 -14.85 -47.25
CA GLY A 970 12.02 -13.54 -47.29
C GLY A 970 12.44 -12.80 -48.57
N ARG A 971 11.53 -12.63 -49.54
CA ARG A 971 11.52 -11.41 -50.38
C ARG A 971 10.98 -10.20 -49.60
N SER A 972 10.84 -10.33 -48.29
CA SER A 972 10.47 -9.26 -47.38
C SER A 972 11.62 -8.26 -47.23
N PRO A 973 11.31 -6.96 -47.10
CA PRO A 973 12.31 -5.92 -46.83
C PRO A 973 12.90 -5.96 -45.41
N GLU A 974 12.45 -6.90 -44.57
CA GLU A 974 12.82 -7.04 -43.17
C GLU A 974 13.80 -8.21 -42.96
N SER A 975 14.90 -7.97 -42.23
CA SER A 975 15.90 -8.97 -41.83
C SER A 975 16.13 -8.93 -40.33
N GLY A 976 16.35 -10.08 -39.70
CA GLY A 976 16.55 -10.20 -38.26
C GLY A 976 15.31 -10.73 -37.53
N ILE A 977 15.18 -10.42 -36.25
CA ILE A 977 14.09 -10.93 -35.41
C ILE A 977 12.77 -10.25 -35.80
N MET A 978 11.77 -11.06 -36.10
CA MET A 978 10.45 -10.62 -36.54
C MET A 978 9.40 -10.71 -35.44
N SER A 979 8.44 -9.78 -35.49
CA SER A 979 7.23 -9.88 -34.67
C SER A 979 6.46 -11.15 -34.98
N ARG A 980 6.14 -11.94 -33.95
CA ARG A 980 5.42 -13.20 -34.10
C ARG A 980 3.97 -12.98 -34.56
N PRO A 981 3.56 -13.58 -35.71
CA PRO A 981 2.15 -13.62 -36.12
C PRO A 981 1.26 -14.21 -35.02
N PRO A 982 0.00 -13.75 -34.86
CA PRO A 982 -0.89 -14.21 -33.78
C PRO A 982 -1.02 -15.73 -33.68
N GLU A 983 -1.08 -16.40 -34.84
CA GLU A 983 -1.22 -17.85 -35.00
C GLU A 983 0.01 -18.63 -34.46
N LEU A 984 1.19 -18.01 -34.44
CA LEU A 984 2.46 -18.64 -34.07
C LEU A 984 2.87 -18.37 -32.61
N ARG A 985 2.13 -17.52 -31.88
CA ARG A 985 2.47 -17.10 -30.51
C ARG A 985 2.46 -18.24 -29.49
N HIS A 986 1.58 -19.21 -29.68
CA HIS A 986 1.49 -20.41 -28.84
C HIS A 986 2.33 -21.58 -29.37
N LEU A 987 2.88 -21.44 -30.58
CA LEU A 987 3.62 -22.49 -31.29
C LEU A 987 5.14 -22.32 -31.21
N CYS A 988 5.65 -21.10 -31.07
CA CYS A 988 7.10 -20.85 -31.01
C CYS A 988 7.42 -19.65 -30.12
N ARG A 989 8.66 -19.55 -29.63
CA ARG A 989 9.08 -18.45 -28.74
C ARG A 989 9.59 -17.21 -29.49
N ALA A 990 10.12 -17.39 -30.69
CA ALA A 990 10.67 -16.31 -31.52
C ALA A 990 10.65 -16.69 -33.00
N VAL A 991 10.63 -15.67 -33.87
CA VAL A 991 10.73 -15.82 -35.33
C VAL A 991 11.90 -14.96 -35.82
N VAL A 992 12.74 -15.53 -36.70
CA VAL A 992 13.90 -14.84 -37.27
C VAL A 992 13.84 -14.92 -38.80
N ALA A 993 13.83 -13.78 -39.48
CA ALA A 993 13.99 -13.69 -40.93
C ALA A 993 15.47 -13.63 -41.29
N ILE A 994 15.88 -14.56 -42.14
CA ILE A 994 17.23 -14.60 -42.69
C ILE A 994 17.17 -14.04 -44.13
N PRO A 995 17.95 -12.99 -44.43
CA PRO A 995 17.92 -12.39 -45.77
C PRO A 995 18.51 -13.33 -46.82
N TYR A 996 18.02 -13.22 -48.05
CA TYR A 996 18.49 -14.05 -49.16
C TYR A 996 19.96 -13.75 -49.49
N SER A 997 20.77 -14.80 -49.65
CA SER A 997 22.16 -14.71 -50.08
C SER A 997 22.41 -15.52 -51.35
N ALA A 998 22.85 -14.84 -52.41
CA ALA A 998 23.25 -15.48 -53.66
C ALA A 998 24.47 -16.42 -53.47
N TYR A 999 25.38 -16.07 -52.55
CA TYR A 999 26.52 -16.91 -52.20
C TYR A 999 26.08 -18.24 -51.59
N LEU A 1000 25.19 -18.20 -50.59
CA LEU A 1000 24.65 -19.41 -49.97
C LEU A 1000 23.74 -20.20 -50.92
N ALA A 1001 23.00 -19.53 -51.80
CA ALA A 1001 22.17 -20.19 -52.81
C ALA A 1001 23.00 -21.02 -53.82
N ASN A 1002 24.21 -20.57 -54.17
CA ASN A 1002 25.13 -21.26 -55.07
C ASN A 1002 26.04 -22.29 -54.36
N ALA A 1003 25.53 -22.91 -53.29
CA ALA A 1003 26.27 -23.89 -52.49
C ALA A 1003 27.59 -23.37 -51.86
N GLY A 1004 27.68 -22.07 -51.55
CA GLY A 1004 28.82 -21.50 -50.83
C GLY A 1004 29.06 -22.13 -49.45
N GLU A 1005 30.32 -22.11 -49.01
CA GLU A 1005 30.77 -22.59 -47.70
C GLU A 1005 30.19 -21.73 -46.57
N ALA A 1006 29.90 -22.33 -45.42
CA ALA A 1006 29.40 -21.63 -44.24
C ALA A 1006 30.54 -20.87 -43.53
N ASP A 1007 30.88 -19.69 -44.06
CA ASP A 1007 31.94 -18.80 -43.59
C ASP A 1007 31.35 -17.40 -43.32
N LEU A 1008 31.42 -16.93 -42.07
CA LEU A 1008 30.84 -15.65 -41.62
C LEU A 1008 31.54 -14.43 -42.23
N ASP A 1009 32.81 -14.54 -42.63
CA ASP A 1009 33.59 -13.43 -43.19
C ASP A 1009 33.18 -13.12 -44.64
N ARG A 1010 32.55 -14.08 -45.32
CA ARG A 1010 32.05 -13.94 -46.70
C ARG A 1010 30.58 -13.53 -46.80
N LEU A 1011 29.90 -13.39 -45.66
CA LEU A 1011 28.51 -12.94 -45.60
C LEU A 1011 28.43 -11.41 -45.50
N GLY A 1012 27.33 -10.83 -45.99
CA GLY A 1012 27.00 -9.42 -45.74
C GLY A 1012 26.67 -9.17 -44.27
N ASP A 1013 26.82 -7.92 -43.82
CA ASP A 1013 26.65 -7.53 -42.41
C ASP A 1013 25.27 -7.88 -41.86
N ASP A 1014 24.20 -7.63 -42.64
CA ASP A 1014 22.82 -7.95 -42.23
C ASP A 1014 22.60 -9.45 -41.99
N LEU A 1015 23.22 -10.28 -42.83
CA LEU A 1015 23.12 -11.74 -42.72
C LEU A 1015 23.94 -12.25 -41.52
N ARG A 1016 25.10 -11.63 -41.26
CA ARG A 1016 25.95 -11.97 -40.12
C ARG A 1016 25.23 -11.61 -38.80
N GLU A 1017 24.67 -10.42 -38.69
CA GLU A 1017 23.91 -10.00 -37.51
C GLU A 1017 22.66 -10.87 -37.32
N ALA A 1018 21.92 -11.22 -38.38
CA ALA A 1018 20.75 -12.09 -38.25
C ALA A 1018 21.09 -13.49 -37.70
N TYR A 1019 22.21 -14.09 -38.12
CA TYR A 1019 22.70 -15.34 -37.54
C TYR A 1019 23.29 -15.17 -36.13
N TYR A 1020 23.86 -14.01 -35.82
CA TYR A 1020 24.31 -13.68 -34.48
C TYR A 1020 23.14 -13.60 -33.48
N ASP A 1021 22.07 -12.92 -33.88
CA ASP A 1021 20.82 -12.79 -33.13
C ASP A 1021 20.13 -14.14 -32.93
N LEU A 1022 20.05 -14.95 -33.98
CA LEU A 1022 19.57 -16.33 -33.88
C LEU A 1022 20.38 -17.12 -32.85
N THR A 1023 21.72 -16.99 -32.86
CA THR A 1023 22.60 -17.71 -31.93
C THR A 1023 22.43 -17.23 -30.50
N ALA A 1024 22.30 -15.92 -30.27
CA ALA A 1024 22.01 -15.35 -28.97
C ALA A 1024 20.65 -15.80 -28.42
N LEU A 1025 19.62 -15.85 -29.28
CA LEU A 1025 18.30 -16.39 -28.97
C LEU A 1025 18.35 -17.85 -28.55
N VAL A 1026 19.11 -18.68 -29.28
CA VAL A 1026 19.31 -20.11 -28.95
C VAL A 1026 20.01 -20.23 -27.59
N ALA A 1027 21.12 -19.49 -27.39
CA ALA A 1027 21.95 -19.54 -26.18
C ALA A 1027 21.26 -19.07 -24.89
N GLN A 1028 20.18 -18.28 -25.00
CA GLN A 1028 19.39 -17.84 -23.85
C GLN A 1028 18.89 -19.01 -22.97
N SER A 1029 18.69 -20.20 -23.54
CA SER A 1029 18.27 -21.36 -22.75
C SER A 1029 19.38 -22.02 -21.94
N PHE A 1030 20.65 -21.72 -22.20
CA PHE A 1030 21.78 -22.38 -21.51
C PHE A 1030 21.77 -22.08 -20.00
N ARG A 1031 21.07 -21.02 -19.58
CA ARG A 1031 20.97 -20.56 -18.19
C ARG A 1031 19.72 -21.07 -17.45
N ARG A 1032 18.89 -21.92 -18.07
CA ARG A 1032 17.73 -22.53 -17.39
C ARG A 1032 18.19 -23.81 -16.66
N PRO A 1033 17.94 -23.95 -15.34
CA PRO A 1033 18.24 -25.19 -14.61
C PRO A 1033 17.37 -26.36 -15.04
#